data_AF-A0AAI9H1M1-F1
#
_entry.id   AF-A0AAI9H1M1-F1
#
_cell.length_a   1.000
_cell.length_b   1.000
_cell.length_c   1.000
_cell.angle_alpha   90.00
_cell.angle_beta   90.00
_cell.angle_gamma   90.00
#
_symmetry.space_group_name_H-M   'P 1'
#
loop_
_entity.id
_entity.type
_entity.pdbx_description
1 polymer ?
#
loop_
_entity_poly.entity_id
_entity_poly.type
_entity_poly.pdbx_seq_one_letter_code
_entity_poly.pdbx_strand_id
1 'polypeptide(L)'
;LDLYVRESNFTQLDDELKNWIGSRFSSKFVRNPESKDPEDNQNRRWPQIRNGNVSHRLAKLLMLGAGFKTVNTATIDIINTWLKEAWAQLTGPLAVLKPDGNRFYLPKEHMTFSLITDAWICPVTNKILDTAFKGLTPYLPTHISFEHLTQAQYDTFVAQKVTMPEIWKLDRSQEDYAEGLAKARDWVNNDPLIAQLRSENVWTDINDRVVEGGFYYRTAEHSAQQSSERLQSYEKMFKNGQLNVLNCSTTMEMGVDIGGITAVVMNNVPPHPANYLQRAGRAGRSKESRAISYTLCKGNPHDQQVFANPLWPFETMIPAPMVAMNSARLVQRHVNALLLSDFLCNVIGETDKEKTSLDSLWFFGEDDGQSKCERFKVWLERPVLDIDTALERLVKGTALHGARAEHLRDKTINAITFLQQRWLSVYRDLVTQERESQPQTPYRKRIELEKKRHCGEYLLRDLAARTFLPGYGFPTDVVTFDNFTMEDYIREKSQKSRDKKDREDNVSRYKGLPSRNLGVAIREYAPGAEIILDGRVFRSAGVSLHWHNINADTNEAQRLDCAWRCHKCGTIGYEEGMSSSGMLFCSNSACGEKITMDNRRQVLQPAGFVTDAHAPVTNNIETMKFVPVVPAWVFVKAEPVPLPNPLMGYMASGADGHVFQQSLGEGGHGYALCLSCGRAESMLNENDAPKSMEAHYPPRPGKADRDSQNHRLICPGSTALMKNVTLGALARTDVFEMVLRKPQNGEYLPDNTEEGRIVAMTLAVALRQALAGVLGISAAELGYSVRPVRLEDGQSVLAVQLYDVISGGAGFASSAPVHIEAILQGMVKQLGCRHCDTACSECLLDSQTRHDHDLLDRKVALAWLGDDFTYYIGLPDEETFSLPDARYCPGAIGDTIRRAINEGAEKLTLWMTGAPNEWDLYARQFRAAIQSYRLKDNVEVDLVIPAGVDDPDLLHELSQFTALGVRLCHVEQELQLPIVAQVTFADRVMTLASRSQQATIPGPEWHLNDELVVRSLGYQTVELNEFILPAKAANAVERVKDIQIHKQLNGPLSQFGQRFWDVLFNDHEEAQSLMKNTRITGVHYTDRYLQNPVALALLGSILKPLKTKLTDGAEVALDTLFKDKDRPGNRPFHDWMSIADFQDFADQWFAAALGRPIELTVFDSPRDIPHHRKLTVTFEDGQVLKIRFDQGMGYWRINFASQWHYFDFRDDVSFQLVKMAQACKEGNVANSEESWATDVLVEVIAS
;
A
#
# COMPACT_ATOMS: atom_id res chain seq x y z
N LEU A 1 -44.04 -26.81 -35.13
CA LEU A 1 -43.30 -26.31 -33.96
C LEU A 1 -41.96 -25.71 -34.40
N ASP A 2 -41.14 -26.43 -35.17
CA ASP A 2 -39.77 -25.99 -35.48
C ASP A 2 -39.70 -24.76 -36.41
N LEU A 3 -40.43 -24.79 -37.53
CA LEU A 3 -40.40 -23.77 -38.60
C LEU A 3 -41.09 -22.43 -38.29
N TYR A 4 -41.60 -22.25 -37.07
CA TYR A 4 -42.23 -20.97 -36.70
C TYR A 4 -42.07 -20.67 -35.22
N VAL A 5 -42.34 -21.65 -34.34
CA VAL A 5 -42.27 -21.44 -32.89
C VAL A 5 -40.84 -21.37 -32.40
N ARG A 6 -40.03 -22.40 -32.70
CA ARG A 6 -38.61 -22.42 -32.30
C ARG A 6 -37.77 -21.42 -33.10
N GLU A 7 -37.94 -21.37 -34.42
CA GLU A 7 -37.22 -20.42 -35.30
C GLU A 7 -37.43 -18.95 -34.90
N SER A 8 -38.61 -18.59 -34.38
CA SER A 8 -38.91 -17.22 -33.95
C SER A 8 -38.67 -16.96 -32.46
N ASN A 9 -38.03 -17.89 -31.73
CA ASN A 9 -37.78 -17.77 -30.29
C ASN A 9 -39.06 -17.53 -29.46
N PHE A 10 -40.20 -18.15 -29.79
CA PHE A 10 -41.41 -18.09 -28.94
C PHE A 10 -41.29 -18.99 -27.69
N THR A 11 -40.08 -19.13 -27.16
CA THR A 11 -39.76 -19.91 -25.96
C THR A 11 -39.51 -18.94 -24.82
N GLN A 12 -40.12 -19.19 -23.67
CA GLN A 12 -39.82 -18.43 -22.45
C GLN A 12 -38.70 -19.13 -21.70
N LEU A 13 -37.58 -18.42 -21.58
CA LEU A 13 -36.52 -18.74 -20.65
C LEU A 13 -36.66 -17.81 -19.44
N ASP A 14 -36.33 -18.32 -18.27
CA ASP A 14 -36.22 -17.46 -17.08
C ASP A 14 -35.07 -16.45 -17.27
N ASP A 15 -35.11 -15.36 -16.50
CA ASP A 15 -34.11 -14.30 -16.62
C ASP A 15 -32.73 -14.78 -16.16
N GLU A 16 -32.66 -15.77 -15.27
CA GLU A 16 -31.42 -16.43 -14.86
C GLU A 16 -30.75 -17.09 -16.07
N LEU A 17 -31.42 -17.99 -16.81
CA LEU A 17 -30.83 -18.64 -18.00
C LEU A 17 -30.43 -17.62 -19.07
N LYS A 18 -31.20 -16.55 -19.28
CA LYS A 18 -30.83 -15.49 -20.23
C LYS A 18 -29.48 -14.86 -19.91
N ASN A 19 -29.17 -14.68 -18.63
CA ASN A 19 -27.90 -14.11 -18.17
C ASN A 19 -26.71 -15.07 -18.33
N TRP A 20 -26.96 -16.37 -18.57
CA TRP A 20 -25.94 -17.42 -18.69
C TRP A 20 -25.73 -17.96 -20.11
N ILE A 21 -26.66 -17.72 -21.04
CA ILE A 21 -26.62 -18.24 -22.44
C ILE A 21 -25.47 -17.62 -23.26
N GLY A 22 -24.81 -16.58 -22.76
CA GLY A 22 -23.64 -15.95 -23.41
C GLY A 22 -23.95 -15.26 -24.74
N SER A 23 -25.23 -15.15 -25.10
CA SER A 23 -25.72 -14.43 -26.29
C SER A 23 -27.08 -13.79 -26.01
N ARG A 24 -27.40 -12.69 -26.72
CA ARG A 24 -28.66 -11.96 -26.50
C ARG A 24 -29.87 -12.80 -26.93
N PHE A 25 -30.54 -13.44 -25.97
CA PHE A 25 -31.80 -14.15 -26.18
C PHE A 25 -33.00 -13.23 -25.87
N SER A 26 -33.87 -13.02 -26.86
CA SER A 26 -35.13 -12.28 -26.68
C SER A 26 -36.31 -13.23 -26.77
N SER A 27 -36.96 -13.50 -25.64
CA SER A 27 -38.19 -14.28 -25.60
C SER A 27 -39.29 -13.53 -26.34
N LYS A 28 -39.96 -14.21 -27.28
CA LYS A 28 -41.10 -13.65 -28.03
C LYS A 28 -42.37 -14.43 -27.70
N PHE A 29 -43.49 -13.90 -28.17
CA PHE A 29 -44.82 -14.49 -28.03
C PHE A 29 -45.50 -14.65 -29.38
N VAL A 30 -46.32 -15.69 -29.47
CA VAL A 30 -47.22 -15.91 -30.61
C VAL A 30 -48.67 -15.62 -30.22
N ARG A 31 -49.39 -14.87 -31.05
CA ARG A 31 -50.80 -14.55 -30.86
C ARG A 31 -51.69 -15.43 -31.73
N ASN A 32 -52.98 -15.49 -31.34
CA ASN A 32 -54.03 -16.13 -32.11
C ASN A 32 -54.00 -15.65 -33.58
N PRO A 33 -54.16 -16.55 -34.56
CA PRO A 33 -54.23 -16.20 -35.98
C PRO A 33 -55.23 -15.07 -36.30
N GLU A 34 -56.34 -14.96 -35.57
CA GLU A 34 -57.39 -13.97 -35.78
C GLU A 34 -57.22 -12.67 -34.95
N SER A 35 -56.10 -12.51 -34.23
CA SER A 35 -55.84 -11.29 -33.45
C SER A 35 -55.78 -10.05 -34.35
N LYS A 36 -56.50 -9.01 -33.94
CA LYS A 36 -56.51 -7.69 -34.59
C LYS A 36 -55.41 -6.76 -34.07
N ASP A 37 -54.72 -7.16 -33.01
CA ASP A 37 -53.65 -6.35 -32.40
C ASP A 37 -52.45 -6.21 -33.37
N PRO A 38 -51.75 -5.07 -33.35
CA PRO A 38 -50.57 -4.86 -34.19
C PRO A 38 -49.44 -5.84 -33.81
N GLU A 39 -48.67 -6.26 -34.81
CA GLU A 39 -47.46 -7.05 -34.60
C GLU A 39 -46.30 -6.14 -34.24
N ASP A 40 -45.44 -6.61 -33.35
CA ASP A 40 -44.22 -5.94 -32.95
C ASP A 40 -43.05 -6.95 -32.91
N ASN A 41 -41.87 -6.49 -32.50
CA ASN A 41 -40.69 -7.36 -32.43
C ASN A 41 -40.80 -8.48 -31.39
N GLN A 42 -41.65 -8.34 -30.37
CA GLN A 42 -41.87 -9.30 -29.30
C GLN A 42 -43.12 -10.17 -29.54
N ASN A 43 -44.11 -9.68 -30.26
CA ASN A 43 -45.41 -10.34 -30.46
C ASN A 43 -45.70 -10.51 -31.95
N ARG A 44 -45.78 -11.76 -32.41
CA ARG A 44 -46.14 -12.10 -33.80
C ARG A 44 -47.41 -12.95 -33.85
N ARG A 45 -48.20 -12.86 -34.91
CA ARG A 45 -49.40 -13.71 -35.05
C ARG A 45 -49.02 -15.09 -35.57
N TRP A 46 -49.86 -16.09 -35.30
CA TRP A 46 -49.78 -17.35 -36.03
C TRP A 46 -49.97 -17.10 -37.54
N PRO A 47 -49.16 -17.72 -38.41
CA PRO A 47 -49.12 -17.34 -39.81
C PRO A 47 -50.39 -17.79 -40.53
N GLN A 48 -50.88 -16.94 -41.42
CA GLN A 48 -52.01 -17.17 -42.31
C GLN A 48 -51.73 -16.52 -43.67
N ILE A 49 -52.34 -17.03 -44.72
CA ILE A 49 -52.35 -16.37 -46.03
C ILE A 49 -53.32 -15.17 -45.95
N ARG A 50 -52.79 -13.96 -46.13
CA ARG A 50 -53.55 -12.70 -46.16
C ARG A 50 -53.26 -11.98 -47.47
N ASN A 51 -54.27 -11.35 -48.07
CA ASN A 51 -54.15 -10.62 -49.35
C ASN A 51 -53.54 -11.46 -50.49
N GLY A 52 -53.80 -12.78 -50.52
CA GLY A 52 -53.23 -13.70 -51.51
C GLY A 52 -51.72 -13.96 -51.36
N ASN A 53 -51.07 -13.46 -50.31
CA ASN A 53 -49.63 -13.63 -50.10
C ASN A 53 -49.30 -15.02 -49.54
N VAL A 54 -48.75 -15.89 -50.38
CA VAL A 54 -48.34 -17.26 -50.04
C VAL A 54 -46.83 -17.38 -49.79
N SER A 55 -46.11 -16.26 -49.60
CA SER A 55 -44.63 -16.28 -49.43
C SER A 55 -44.18 -16.99 -48.14
N HIS A 56 -45.05 -17.07 -47.13
CA HIS A 56 -44.72 -17.67 -45.84
C HIS A 56 -44.40 -19.17 -45.99
N ARG A 57 -43.31 -19.62 -45.36
CA ARG A 57 -42.74 -20.98 -45.52
C ARG A 57 -43.76 -22.09 -45.29
N LEU A 58 -44.55 -22.00 -44.21
CA LEU A 58 -45.61 -22.99 -43.90
C LEU A 58 -46.71 -23.04 -44.95
N ALA A 59 -47.11 -21.89 -45.50
CA ALA A 59 -48.14 -21.85 -46.53
C ALA A 59 -47.66 -22.51 -47.83
N LYS A 60 -46.40 -22.27 -48.22
CA LYS A 60 -45.78 -22.94 -49.39
C LYS A 60 -45.69 -24.45 -49.22
N LEU A 61 -45.27 -24.93 -48.04
CA LEU A 61 -45.19 -26.36 -47.74
C LEU A 61 -46.57 -27.03 -47.81
N LEU A 62 -47.61 -26.38 -47.29
CA LEU A 62 -48.98 -26.90 -47.35
C LEU A 62 -49.53 -26.91 -48.79
N MET A 63 -49.28 -25.85 -49.59
CA MET A 63 -49.63 -25.82 -51.01
C MET A 63 -48.99 -26.98 -51.78
N LEU A 64 -47.68 -27.17 -51.62
CA LEU A 64 -46.93 -28.23 -52.31
C LEU A 64 -47.33 -29.63 -51.84
N GLY A 65 -47.48 -29.84 -50.54
CA GLY A 65 -47.85 -31.13 -49.97
C GLY A 65 -49.29 -31.54 -50.26
N ALA A 66 -50.18 -30.58 -50.52
CA ALA A 66 -51.55 -30.81 -50.95
C ALA A 66 -51.70 -30.97 -52.47
N GLY A 67 -50.68 -30.60 -53.26
CA GLY A 67 -50.72 -30.65 -54.72
C GLY A 67 -51.57 -29.55 -55.35
N PHE A 68 -51.78 -28.42 -54.68
CA PHE A 68 -52.56 -27.31 -55.23
C PHE A 68 -51.78 -26.57 -56.32
N LYS A 69 -52.39 -26.43 -57.50
CA LYS A 69 -51.76 -25.78 -58.67
C LYS A 69 -52.10 -24.30 -58.82
N THR A 70 -53.22 -23.83 -58.27
CA THR A 70 -53.70 -22.44 -58.39
C THR A 70 -53.86 -21.81 -57.01
N VAL A 71 -53.52 -20.52 -56.87
CA VAL A 71 -53.78 -19.75 -55.64
C VAL A 71 -55.11 -19.02 -55.79
N ASN A 72 -56.20 -19.65 -55.33
CA ASN A 72 -57.56 -19.09 -55.36
C ASN A 72 -58.21 -19.11 -53.97
N THR A 73 -59.35 -18.45 -53.82
CA THR A 73 -60.07 -18.35 -52.52
C THR A 73 -60.29 -19.71 -51.86
N ALA A 74 -60.69 -20.74 -52.62
CA ALA A 74 -60.91 -22.08 -52.08
C ALA A 74 -59.63 -22.72 -51.52
N THR A 75 -58.51 -22.66 -52.24
CA THR A 75 -57.22 -23.19 -51.77
C THR A 75 -56.66 -22.41 -50.57
N ILE A 76 -56.85 -21.09 -50.55
CA ILE A 76 -56.45 -20.22 -49.43
C ILE A 76 -57.26 -20.57 -48.17
N ASP A 77 -58.58 -20.75 -48.30
CA ASP A 77 -59.45 -21.10 -47.19
C ASP A 77 -59.09 -22.46 -46.60
N ILE A 78 -58.79 -23.46 -47.44
CA ILE A 78 -58.34 -24.78 -46.98
C ILE A 78 -57.03 -24.68 -46.18
N ILE A 79 -56.02 -23.97 -46.70
CA ILE A 79 -54.73 -23.82 -46.01
C ILE A 79 -54.87 -23.05 -44.71
N ASN A 80 -55.61 -21.94 -44.73
CA ASN A 80 -55.88 -21.18 -43.52
C ASN A 80 -56.67 -22.01 -42.49
N THR A 81 -57.57 -22.88 -42.93
CA THR A 81 -58.26 -23.85 -42.06
C THR A 81 -57.26 -24.82 -41.43
N TRP A 82 -56.35 -25.43 -42.21
CA TRP A 82 -55.30 -26.31 -41.66
C TRP A 82 -54.37 -25.59 -40.69
N LEU A 83 -53.99 -24.34 -40.97
CA LEU A 83 -53.18 -23.54 -40.05
C LEU A 83 -53.94 -23.22 -38.76
N LYS A 84 -55.26 -22.98 -38.82
CA LYS A 84 -56.13 -22.80 -37.64
C LYS A 84 -56.26 -24.08 -36.83
N GLU A 85 -56.43 -25.23 -37.47
CA GLU A 85 -56.47 -26.53 -36.79
C GLU A 85 -55.12 -26.86 -36.14
N ALA A 86 -54.00 -26.61 -36.84
CA ALA A 86 -52.68 -26.75 -36.26
C ALA A 86 -52.48 -25.83 -35.04
N TRP A 87 -52.98 -24.60 -35.10
CA TRP A 87 -53.02 -23.70 -33.95
C TRP A 87 -53.85 -24.29 -32.81
N ALA A 88 -55.06 -24.78 -33.08
CA ALA A 88 -55.95 -25.38 -32.07
C ALA A 88 -55.30 -26.60 -31.39
N GLN A 89 -54.55 -27.43 -32.13
CA GLN A 89 -53.78 -28.54 -31.56
C GLN A 89 -52.64 -28.05 -30.66
N LEU A 90 -51.95 -26.97 -31.07
CA LEU A 90 -50.85 -26.40 -30.28
C LEU A 90 -51.30 -25.69 -29.01
N THR A 91 -52.56 -25.22 -28.94
CA THR A 91 -53.11 -24.43 -27.82
C THR A 91 -54.31 -25.08 -27.10
N GLY A 92 -54.67 -26.33 -27.43
CA GLY A 92 -55.80 -27.07 -26.85
C GLY A 92 -55.53 -27.73 -25.47
N PRO A 93 -56.35 -28.72 -25.05
CA PRO A 93 -56.24 -29.36 -23.73
C PRO A 93 -54.94 -30.14 -23.47
N LEU A 94 -54.27 -30.60 -24.53
CA LEU A 94 -52.95 -31.28 -24.51
C LEU A 94 -51.86 -30.38 -25.12
N ALA A 95 -52.00 -29.06 -24.98
CA ALA A 95 -51.19 -28.07 -25.67
C ALA A 95 -49.70 -28.13 -25.36
N VAL A 96 -48.90 -28.01 -26.42
CA VAL A 96 -47.47 -27.78 -26.33
C VAL A 96 -47.18 -26.31 -26.00
N LEU A 97 -48.06 -25.36 -26.39
CA LEU A 97 -47.94 -23.93 -26.07
C LEU A 97 -48.80 -23.53 -24.87
N LYS A 98 -48.23 -22.75 -23.94
CA LYS A 98 -48.92 -22.26 -22.75
C LYS A 98 -49.53 -20.87 -23.00
N PRO A 99 -50.79 -20.62 -22.59
CA PRO A 99 -51.41 -19.30 -22.70
C PRO A 99 -50.89 -18.31 -21.65
N ASP A 100 -50.79 -17.04 -22.04
CA ASP A 100 -50.56 -15.85 -21.22
C ASP A 100 -51.45 -14.70 -21.76
N GLY A 101 -52.70 -14.66 -21.31
CA GLY A 101 -53.72 -13.77 -21.89
C GLY A 101 -53.99 -14.09 -23.36
N ASN A 102 -53.83 -13.10 -24.27
CA ASN A 102 -53.96 -13.29 -25.72
C ASN A 102 -52.63 -13.74 -26.41
N ARG A 103 -51.62 -14.11 -25.61
CA ARG A 103 -50.29 -14.51 -26.07
C ARG A 103 -50.04 -15.97 -25.70
N PHE A 104 -49.19 -16.63 -26.46
CA PHE A 104 -48.80 -18.02 -26.24
C PHE A 104 -47.29 -18.18 -26.42
N TYR A 105 -46.72 -19.15 -25.74
CA TYR A 105 -45.30 -19.46 -25.81
C TYR A 105 -45.04 -20.95 -25.55
N LEU A 106 -43.87 -21.44 -25.95
CA LEU A 106 -43.37 -22.77 -25.67
C LEU A 106 -42.61 -22.76 -24.34
N PRO A 107 -43.15 -23.35 -23.26
CA PRO A 107 -42.43 -23.45 -22.01
C PRO A 107 -41.32 -24.51 -22.09
N LYS A 108 -40.23 -24.32 -21.36
CA LYS A 108 -39.07 -25.24 -21.34
C LYS A 108 -39.46 -26.63 -20.84
N GLU A 109 -40.34 -26.70 -19.83
CA GLU A 109 -40.81 -27.96 -19.24
C GLU A 109 -41.56 -28.87 -20.22
N HIS A 110 -42.02 -28.34 -21.37
CA HIS A 110 -42.64 -29.15 -22.43
C HIS A 110 -41.63 -29.69 -23.46
N MET A 111 -40.34 -29.37 -23.32
CA MET A 111 -39.29 -29.84 -24.22
C MET A 111 -38.63 -31.11 -23.69
N THR A 112 -38.45 -32.10 -24.56
CA THR A 112 -37.70 -33.34 -24.28
C THR A 112 -36.69 -33.60 -25.40
N PHE A 113 -35.67 -34.42 -25.11
CA PHE A 113 -34.69 -34.86 -26.10
C PHE A 113 -35.04 -36.26 -26.59
N SER A 114 -34.86 -36.50 -27.89
CA SER A 114 -35.00 -37.81 -28.53
C SER A 114 -33.83 -38.04 -29.47
N LEU A 115 -33.36 -39.29 -29.54
CA LEU A 115 -32.35 -39.68 -30.51
C LEU A 115 -32.99 -39.79 -31.89
N ILE A 116 -32.28 -39.31 -32.92
CA ILE A 116 -32.74 -39.33 -34.30
C ILE A 116 -32.35 -40.69 -34.89
N THR A 117 -33.35 -41.50 -35.27
CA THR A 117 -33.16 -42.80 -35.92
C THR A 117 -33.36 -42.71 -37.43
N ASP A 118 -34.31 -41.88 -37.85
CA ASP A 118 -34.59 -41.55 -39.25
C ASP A 118 -34.50 -40.04 -39.42
N ALA A 119 -33.90 -39.62 -40.53
CA ALA A 119 -33.75 -38.21 -40.88
C ALA A 119 -34.00 -38.00 -42.39
N TRP A 120 -33.92 -36.74 -42.83
CA TRP A 120 -34.09 -36.37 -44.24
C TRP A 120 -32.95 -35.47 -44.72
N ILE A 121 -32.36 -35.78 -45.86
CA ILE A 121 -31.33 -34.97 -46.50
C ILE A 121 -32.01 -33.90 -47.34
N CYS A 122 -31.76 -32.63 -47.00
CA CYS A 122 -32.28 -31.50 -47.76
C CYS A 122 -31.58 -31.41 -49.13
N PRO A 123 -32.30 -31.41 -50.26
CA PRO A 123 -31.71 -31.36 -51.60
C PRO A 123 -31.10 -29.98 -51.91
N VAL A 124 -31.48 -28.93 -51.17
CA VAL A 124 -31.01 -27.55 -51.37
C VAL A 124 -29.75 -27.24 -50.56
N THR A 125 -29.69 -27.70 -49.31
CA THR A 125 -28.62 -27.33 -48.37
C THR A 125 -27.68 -28.48 -48.04
N ASN A 126 -27.99 -29.70 -48.50
CA ASN A 126 -27.36 -30.97 -48.10
C ASN A 126 -27.33 -31.22 -46.58
N LYS A 127 -28.21 -30.53 -45.81
CA LYS A 127 -28.30 -30.67 -44.35
C LYS A 127 -29.27 -31.78 -43.96
N ILE A 128 -28.97 -32.44 -42.85
CA ILE A 128 -29.88 -33.37 -42.18
C ILE A 128 -31.03 -32.58 -41.53
N LEU A 129 -32.26 -33.02 -41.79
CA LEU A 129 -33.49 -32.56 -41.16
C LEU A 129 -34.01 -33.69 -40.26
N ASP A 130 -34.34 -33.35 -39.02
CA ASP A 130 -34.98 -34.27 -38.06
C ASP A 130 -36.44 -34.59 -38.43
N THR A 131 -37.09 -33.72 -39.21
CA THR A 131 -38.42 -33.96 -39.77
C THR A 131 -38.61 -33.27 -41.13
N ALA A 132 -39.38 -33.88 -42.03
CA ALA A 132 -39.77 -33.29 -43.31
C ALA A 132 -41.27 -33.52 -43.59
N PHE A 133 -42.03 -32.44 -43.79
CA PHE A 133 -43.46 -32.54 -44.08
C PHE A 133 -43.69 -33.16 -45.47
N LYS A 134 -44.27 -34.36 -45.52
CA LYS A 134 -44.41 -35.18 -46.74
C LYS A 134 -43.11 -35.34 -47.54
N GLY A 135 -41.96 -35.39 -46.85
CA GLY A 135 -40.65 -35.47 -47.50
C GLY A 135 -40.26 -34.21 -48.28
N LEU A 136 -40.88 -33.05 -48.02
CA LEU A 136 -40.51 -31.79 -48.65
C LEU A 136 -39.53 -31.00 -47.78
N THR A 137 -38.57 -30.34 -48.42
CA THR A 137 -37.62 -29.44 -47.73
C THR A 137 -38.31 -28.15 -47.27
N PRO A 138 -38.03 -27.67 -46.04
CA PRO A 138 -38.49 -26.37 -45.60
C PRO A 138 -37.75 -25.21 -46.29
N TYR A 139 -36.61 -25.46 -46.93
CA TYR A 139 -35.77 -24.44 -47.59
C TYR A 139 -36.24 -24.16 -49.02
N LEU A 140 -37.47 -23.65 -49.13
CA LEU A 140 -38.13 -23.36 -50.41
C LEU A 140 -37.76 -21.95 -50.96
N PRO A 141 -37.69 -21.76 -52.29
CA PRO A 141 -37.50 -20.45 -52.92
C PRO A 141 -38.52 -19.41 -52.44
N THR A 142 -38.13 -18.14 -52.38
CA THR A 142 -38.98 -17.04 -51.89
C THR A 142 -40.31 -16.96 -52.64
N HIS A 143 -40.28 -17.11 -53.96
CA HIS A 143 -41.44 -17.16 -54.85
C HIS A 143 -41.53 -18.52 -55.56
N ILE A 144 -42.72 -19.11 -55.61
CA ILE A 144 -43.02 -20.34 -56.34
C ILE A 144 -44.26 -20.08 -57.21
N SER A 145 -44.11 -20.26 -58.52
CA SER A 145 -45.24 -20.20 -59.45
C SER A 145 -45.92 -21.56 -59.51
N PHE A 146 -46.89 -21.80 -58.60
CA PHE A 146 -47.58 -23.09 -58.48
C PHE A 146 -48.27 -23.57 -59.78
N GLU A 147 -48.73 -22.64 -60.62
CA GLU A 147 -49.42 -22.94 -61.89
C GLU A 147 -48.47 -23.45 -62.97
N HIS A 148 -47.20 -23.05 -62.90
CA HIS A 148 -46.15 -23.40 -63.86
C HIS A 148 -45.08 -24.32 -63.26
N LEU A 149 -45.34 -24.89 -62.08
CA LEU A 149 -44.41 -25.77 -61.41
C LEU A 149 -44.32 -27.11 -62.14
N THR A 150 -43.18 -27.36 -62.77
CA THR A 150 -42.90 -28.64 -63.45
C THR A 150 -42.60 -29.74 -62.43
N GLN A 151 -42.78 -31.01 -62.82
CA GLN A 151 -42.43 -32.15 -61.96
C GLN A 151 -40.93 -32.13 -61.58
N ALA A 152 -40.06 -31.80 -62.53
CA ALA A 152 -38.62 -31.67 -62.26
C ALA A 152 -38.31 -30.60 -61.19
N GLN A 153 -39.02 -29.47 -61.19
CA GLN A 153 -38.88 -28.45 -60.15
C GLN A 153 -39.44 -28.92 -58.81
N TYR A 154 -40.56 -29.64 -58.80
CA TYR A 154 -41.10 -30.23 -57.58
C TYR A 154 -40.13 -31.23 -56.95
N ASP A 155 -39.52 -32.10 -57.77
CA ASP A 155 -38.57 -33.12 -57.33
C ASP A 155 -37.32 -32.49 -56.69
N THR A 156 -36.93 -31.27 -57.10
CA THR A 156 -35.84 -30.52 -56.44
C THR A 156 -36.16 -30.09 -55.00
N PHE A 157 -37.42 -30.17 -54.58
CA PHE A 157 -37.85 -29.87 -53.21
C PHE A 157 -38.03 -31.13 -52.35
N VAL A 158 -37.90 -32.33 -52.94
CA VAL A 158 -38.10 -33.59 -52.23
C VAL A 158 -36.81 -33.97 -51.50
N ALA A 159 -36.90 -34.02 -50.18
CA ALA A 159 -35.84 -34.49 -49.29
C ALA A 159 -35.77 -36.01 -49.28
N GLN A 160 -34.54 -36.53 -49.32
CA GLN A 160 -34.29 -37.97 -49.31
C GLN A 160 -34.28 -38.49 -47.88
N LYS A 161 -35.09 -39.52 -47.58
CA LYS A 161 -35.07 -40.15 -46.26
C LYS A 161 -33.76 -40.93 -46.09
N VAL A 162 -33.13 -40.81 -44.93
CA VAL A 162 -31.90 -41.50 -44.55
C VAL A 162 -32.00 -42.05 -43.13
N THR A 163 -31.40 -43.22 -42.88
CA THR A 163 -31.34 -43.82 -41.54
C THR A 163 -30.04 -43.43 -40.87
N MET A 164 -30.13 -43.01 -39.61
CA MET A 164 -28.97 -42.61 -38.81
C MET A 164 -28.41 -43.80 -38.03
N PRO A 165 -27.08 -43.88 -37.82
CA PRO A 165 -26.47 -44.98 -37.08
C PRO A 165 -26.88 -44.94 -35.60
N GLU A 166 -27.00 -46.13 -34.99
CA GLU A 166 -27.46 -46.30 -33.61
C GLU A 166 -26.35 -46.00 -32.59
N ILE A 167 -25.90 -44.74 -32.54
CA ILE A 167 -24.76 -44.28 -31.74
C ILE A 167 -24.85 -44.62 -30.25
N TRP A 168 -26.06 -44.81 -29.70
CA TRP A 168 -26.28 -45.18 -28.30
C TRP A 168 -25.89 -46.62 -27.96
N LYS A 169 -25.67 -47.49 -28.96
CA LYS A 169 -25.13 -48.85 -28.76
C LYS A 169 -23.64 -48.82 -28.39
N LEU A 170 -22.96 -47.70 -28.66
CA LEU A 170 -21.58 -47.49 -28.28
C LEU A 170 -21.51 -47.03 -26.81
N ASP A 171 -21.60 -47.97 -25.88
CA ASP A 171 -21.31 -47.70 -24.47
C ASP A 171 -19.81 -47.88 -24.19
N ARG A 172 -19.20 -46.81 -23.66
CA ARG A 172 -17.80 -46.76 -23.24
C ARG A 172 -17.64 -46.34 -21.78
N SER A 173 -18.74 -46.32 -21.02
CA SER A 173 -18.77 -45.84 -19.63
C SER A 173 -17.94 -46.69 -18.66
N GLN A 174 -17.59 -47.92 -19.07
CA GLN A 174 -16.82 -48.89 -18.28
C GLN A 174 -15.39 -49.11 -18.81
N GLU A 175 -14.97 -48.36 -19.84
CA GLU A 175 -13.68 -48.56 -20.52
C GLU A 175 -12.73 -47.39 -20.26
N ASP A 176 -11.42 -47.65 -20.21
CA ASP A 176 -10.41 -46.60 -20.11
C ASP A 176 -10.42 -45.70 -21.36
N TYR A 177 -10.08 -44.41 -21.20
CA TYR A 177 -10.20 -43.41 -22.27
C TYR A 177 -9.55 -43.83 -23.59
N ALA A 178 -8.33 -44.38 -23.54
CA ALA A 178 -7.59 -44.78 -24.73
C ALA A 178 -8.20 -46.01 -25.42
N GLU A 179 -8.66 -47.00 -24.66
CA GLU A 179 -9.27 -48.23 -25.16
C GLU A 179 -10.67 -47.95 -25.74
N GLY A 180 -11.48 -47.19 -25.00
CA GLY A 180 -12.80 -46.76 -25.46
C GLY A 180 -12.75 -45.85 -26.70
N LEU A 181 -11.70 -45.02 -26.84
CA LEU A 181 -11.47 -44.22 -28.04
C LEU A 181 -11.10 -45.09 -29.25
N ALA A 182 -10.23 -46.08 -29.07
CA ALA A 182 -9.86 -47.02 -30.13
C ALA A 182 -11.09 -47.81 -30.63
N LYS A 183 -11.91 -48.31 -29.69
CA LYS A 183 -13.16 -49.02 -30.01
C LYS A 183 -14.16 -48.13 -30.75
N ALA A 184 -14.31 -46.87 -30.33
CA ALA A 184 -15.15 -45.90 -31.03
C ALA A 184 -14.69 -45.66 -32.47
N ARG A 185 -13.37 -45.50 -32.69
CA ARG A 185 -12.79 -45.34 -34.03
C ARG A 185 -12.98 -46.57 -34.90
N ASP A 186 -12.75 -47.76 -34.34
CA ASP A 186 -12.95 -49.01 -35.06
C ASP A 186 -14.42 -49.20 -35.45
N TRP A 187 -15.36 -48.87 -34.56
CA TRP A 187 -16.78 -48.91 -34.88
C TRP A 187 -17.15 -47.93 -35.99
N VAL A 188 -16.74 -46.66 -35.86
CA VAL A 188 -17.00 -45.61 -36.85
C VAL A 188 -16.41 -45.95 -38.23
N ASN A 189 -15.25 -46.60 -38.29
CA ASN A 189 -14.60 -46.98 -39.54
C ASN A 189 -15.24 -48.19 -40.22
N ASN A 190 -15.81 -49.12 -39.45
CA ASN A 190 -16.35 -50.38 -39.97
C ASN A 190 -17.87 -50.36 -40.16
N ASP A 191 -18.58 -49.34 -39.65
CA ASP A 191 -20.03 -49.25 -39.80
C ASP A 191 -20.45 -48.88 -41.25
N PRO A 192 -21.27 -49.71 -41.91
CA PRO A 192 -21.65 -49.51 -43.31
C PRO A 192 -22.58 -48.31 -43.52
N LEU A 193 -23.39 -47.92 -42.54
CA LEU A 193 -24.26 -46.74 -42.63
C LEU A 193 -23.42 -45.47 -42.56
N ILE A 194 -22.40 -45.43 -41.69
CA ILE A 194 -21.46 -44.31 -41.62
C ILE A 194 -20.67 -44.18 -42.94
N ALA A 195 -20.21 -45.29 -43.51
CA ALA A 195 -19.53 -45.28 -44.82
C ALA A 195 -20.42 -44.71 -45.93
N GLN A 196 -21.71 -45.09 -45.96
CA GLN A 196 -22.69 -44.53 -46.89
C GLN A 196 -22.88 -43.02 -46.67
N LEU A 197 -23.13 -42.59 -45.42
CA LEU A 197 -23.34 -41.18 -45.09
C LEU A 197 -22.12 -40.30 -45.41
N ARG A 198 -20.90 -40.84 -45.27
CA ARG A 198 -19.66 -40.17 -45.69
C ARG A 198 -19.60 -39.99 -47.20
N SER A 199 -20.00 -41.00 -47.97
CA SER A 199 -20.03 -40.90 -49.44
C SER A 199 -21.01 -39.83 -49.95
N GLU A 200 -22.06 -39.56 -49.17
CA GLU A 200 -23.07 -38.52 -49.44
C GLU A 200 -22.67 -37.13 -48.86
N ASN A 201 -21.49 -37.01 -48.21
CA ASN A 201 -21.02 -35.83 -47.46
C ASN A 201 -21.98 -35.37 -46.34
N VAL A 202 -22.73 -36.30 -45.76
CA VAL A 202 -23.71 -36.06 -44.69
C VAL A 202 -23.13 -36.39 -43.32
N TRP A 203 -22.10 -37.25 -43.28
CA TRP A 203 -21.30 -37.54 -42.09
C TRP A 203 -19.87 -37.04 -42.27
N THR A 204 -19.41 -36.19 -41.35
CA THR A 204 -18.12 -35.48 -41.42
C THR A 204 -17.21 -35.84 -40.25
N ASP A 205 -15.99 -35.31 -40.24
CA ASP A 205 -15.06 -35.46 -39.12
C ASP A 205 -15.62 -34.89 -37.79
N ILE A 206 -16.56 -33.93 -37.85
CA ILE A 206 -17.27 -33.44 -36.67
C ILE A 206 -18.13 -34.54 -36.06
N ASN A 207 -18.83 -35.34 -36.88
CA ASN A 207 -19.64 -36.46 -36.41
C ASN A 207 -18.75 -37.54 -35.78
N ASP A 208 -17.60 -37.83 -36.41
CA ASP A 208 -16.59 -38.74 -35.85
C ASP A 208 -16.15 -38.27 -34.46
N ARG A 209 -15.77 -36.99 -34.32
CA ARG A 209 -15.39 -36.40 -33.03
C ARG A 209 -16.51 -36.48 -32.00
N VAL A 210 -17.77 -36.27 -32.39
CA VAL A 210 -18.93 -36.39 -31.47
C VAL A 210 -19.13 -37.83 -31.00
N VAL A 211 -18.91 -38.84 -31.85
CA VAL A 211 -18.97 -40.27 -31.48
C VAL A 211 -17.76 -40.69 -30.64
N GLU A 212 -16.58 -40.14 -30.91
CA GLU A 212 -15.42 -40.16 -30.01
C GLU A 212 -15.70 -39.41 -28.69
N GLY A 213 -16.93 -38.92 -28.52
CA GLY A 213 -17.51 -38.24 -27.36
C GLY A 213 -16.95 -36.87 -27.11
N GLY A 214 -16.71 -36.15 -28.21
CA GLY A 214 -16.67 -34.70 -28.38
C GLY A 214 -15.93 -33.94 -27.31
N PHE A 215 -14.80 -33.31 -27.68
CA PHE A 215 -14.15 -32.34 -26.80
C PHE A 215 -15.12 -31.19 -26.49
N TYR A 216 -15.67 -31.17 -25.27
CA TYR A 216 -16.30 -29.99 -24.72
C TYR A 216 -15.26 -29.25 -23.88
N TYR A 217 -15.06 -27.95 -24.14
CA TYR A 217 -14.21 -27.15 -23.26
C TYR A 217 -15.02 -26.75 -22.03
N ARG A 218 -14.57 -27.22 -20.88
CA ARG A 218 -15.06 -26.76 -19.59
C ARG A 218 -13.95 -26.01 -18.88
N THR A 219 -14.14 -24.71 -18.78
CA THR A 219 -13.21 -23.78 -18.17
C THR A 219 -13.54 -23.61 -16.69
N ALA A 220 -12.52 -23.52 -15.84
CA ALA A 220 -12.65 -23.00 -14.48
C ALA A 220 -11.55 -22.00 -14.17
N GLU A 221 -11.83 -21.06 -13.27
CA GLU A 221 -10.84 -20.09 -12.80
C GLU A 221 -9.95 -20.71 -11.71
N HIS A 222 -8.65 -20.56 -11.86
CA HIS A 222 -7.66 -20.86 -10.85
C HIS A 222 -6.91 -19.59 -10.45
N SER A 223 -7.51 -18.82 -9.55
CA SER A 223 -6.90 -17.62 -8.98
C SER A 223 -6.99 -17.64 -7.47
N ALA A 224 -6.13 -16.86 -6.82
CA ALA A 224 -6.16 -16.70 -5.37
C ALA A 224 -7.47 -16.06 -4.88
N GLN A 225 -8.30 -15.46 -5.75
CA GLN A 225 -9.58 -14.88 -5.33
C GLN A 225 -10.65 -15.96 -5.02
N GLN A 226 -10.43 -17.21 -5.45
CA GLN A 226 -11.28 -18.37 -5.14
C GLN A 226 -10.94 -19.01 -3.80
N SER A 227 -11.93 -19.68 -3.18
CA SER A 227 -11.69 -20.44 -1.95
C SER A 227 -10.81 -21.66 -2.22
N SER A 228 -10.02 -22.06 -1.24
CA SER A 228 -9.09 -23.19 -1.37
C SER A 228 -9.78 -24.52 -1.63
N GLU A 229 -10.89 -24.80 -0.95
CA GLU A 229 -11.69 -26.00 -1.18
C GLU A 229 -12.18 -26.08 -2.64
N ARG A 230 -12.51 -24.92 -3.22
CA ARG A 230 -12.93 -24.83 -4.61
C ARG A 230 -11.74 -25.07 -5.54
N LEU A 231 -10.59 -24.45 -5.29
CA LEU A 231 -9.37 -24.71 -6.07
C LEU A 231 -8.98 -26.18 -6.02
N GLN A 232 -8.96 -26.82 -4.84
CA GLN A 232 -8.73 -28.25 -4.68
C GLN A 232 -9.74 -29.11 -5.45
N SER A 233 -11.02 -28.71 -5.45
CA SER A 233 -12.04 -29.38 -6.25
C SER A 233 -11.77 -29.25 -7.75
N TYR A 234 -11.36 -28.07 -8.22
CA TYR A 234 -11.02 -27.82 -9.61
C TYR A 234 -9.75 -28.55 -10.03
N GLU A 235 -8.71 -28.57 -9.20
CA GLU A 235 -7.49 -29.36 -9.42
C GLU A 235 -7.82 -30.85 -9.54
N LYS A 236 -8.67 -31.38 -8.65
CA LYS A 236 -9.11 -32.78 -8.70
C LYS A 236 -9.91 -33.07 -9.98
N MET A 237 -10.85 -32.19 -10.32
CA MET A 237 -11.67 -32.31 -11.54
C MET A 237 -10.81 -32.19 -12.80
N PHE A 238 -9.74 -31.37 -12.78
CA PHE A 238 -8.79 -31.22 -13.86
C PHE A 238 -7.93 -32.47 -14.03
N LYS A 239 -7.37 -33.00 -12.95
CA LYS A 239 -6.65 -34.30 -12.93
C LYS A 239 -7.51 -35.46 -13.45
N ASN A 240 -8.81 -35.43 -13.15
CA ASN A 240 -9.77 -36.43 -13.60
C ASN A 240 -10.31 -36.19 -15.03
N GLY A 241 -9.86 -35.15 -15.73
CA GLY A 241 -10.34 -34.79 -17.08
C GLY A 241 -11.78 -34.25 -17.15
N GLN A 242 -12.43 -34.01 -16.01
CA GLN A 242 -13.78 -33.43 -15.91
C GLN A 242 -13.78 -31.92 -16.15
N LEU A 243 -12.64 -31.27 -15.88
CA LEU A 243 -12.25 -29.94 -16.36
C LEU A 243 -11.04 -30.13 -17.28
N ASN A 244 -11.01 -29.42 -18.40
CA ASN A 244 -9.93 -29.56 -19.38
C ASN A 244 -9.28 -28.22 -19.75
N VAL A 245 -9.76 -27.11 -19.16
CA VAL A 245 -9.13 -25.79 -19.25
C VAL A 245 -9.17 -25.13 -17.88
N LEU A 246 -8.01 -24.75 -17.36
CA LEU A 246 -7.90 -23.89 -16.17
C LEU A 246 -7.37 -22.53 -16.61
N ASN A 247 -8.14 -21.47 -16.33
CA ASN A 247 -7.68 -20.10 -16.51
C ASN A 247 -6.96 -19.67 -15.24
N CYS A 248 -5.64 -19.63 -15.29
CA CYS A 248 -4.79 -19.46 -14.12
C CYS A 248 -4.22 -18.05 -14.02
N SER A 249 -4.19 -17.50 -12.80
CA SER A 249 -3.34 -16.34 -12.51
C SER A 249 -1.88 -16.78 -12.24
N THR A 250 -1.05 -15.88 -11.74
CA THR A 250 0.33 -16.18 -11.28
C THR A 250 0.39 -17.27 -10.20
N THR A 251 -0.75 -17.66 -9.61
CA THR A 251 -0.83 -18.74 -8.61
C THR A 251 -0.26 -20.08 -9.09
N MET A 252 -0.28 -20.34 -10.39
CA MET A 252 0.24 -21.56 -11.00
C MET A 252 1.70 -21.46 -11.46
N GLU A 253 2.35 -20.31 -11.24
CA GLU A 253 3.81 -20.19 -11.32
C GLU A 253 4.48 -20.93 -10.16
N MET A 254 3.82 -20.99 -9.01
CA MET A 254 4.25 -21.77 -7.84
C MET A 254 4.10 -23.27 -8.09
N GLY A 255 4.98 -24.07 -7.48
CA GLY A 255 5.19 -25.52 -7.70
C GLY A 255 4.01 -26.47 -7.43
N VAL A 256 2.75 -26.07 -7.65
CA VAL A 256 1.58 -26.95 -7.47
C VAL A 256 1.62 -28.10 -8.48
N ASP A 257 1.50 -29.33 -7.98
CA ASP A 257 1.41 -30.52 -8.81
C ASP A 257 -0.03 -30.77 -9.25
N ILE A 258 -0.32 -30.43 -10.51
CA ILE A 258 -1.62 -30.66 -11.16
C ILE A 258 -1.60 -31.79 -12.20
N GLY A 259 -0.56 -32.63 -12.21
CA GLY A 259 -0.40 -33.73 -13.18
C GLY A 259 0.21 -33.30 -14.52
N GLY A 260 0.12 -34.19 -15.52
CA GLY A 260 0.63 -33.95 -16.87
C GLY A 260 -0.18 -32.88 -17.61
N ILE A 261 0.47 -31.76 -17.94
CA ILE A 261 -0.14 -30.69 -18.73
C ILE A 261 0.43 -30.76 -20.14
N THR A 262 -0.46 -30.99 -21.11
CA THR A 262 -0.07 -31.10 -22.52
C THR A 262 0.13 -29.74 -23.17
N ALA A 263 -0.62 -28.72 -22.74
CA ALA A 263 -0.55 -27.37 -23.33
C ALA A 263 -0.64 -26.26 -22.28
N VAL A 264 0.24 -25.26 -22.42
CA VAL A 264 0.15 -23.99 -21.70
C VAL A 264 -0.09 -22.89 -22.72
N VAL A 265 -1.18 -22.15 -22.55
CA VAL A 265 -1.54 -21.01 -23.41
C VAL A 265 -1.43 -19.74 -22.59
N MET A 266 -0.51 -18.86 -22.99
CA MET A 266 -0.31 -17.54 -22.38
C MET A 266 -1.04 -16.48 -23.22
N ASN A 267 -2.01 -15.78 -22.63
CA ASN A 267 -2.80 -14.74 -23.33
C ASN A 267 -1.99 -13.48 -23.67
N ASN A 268 -0.86 -13.27 -23.00
CA ASN A 268 0.08 -12.19 -23.20
C ASN A 268 1.47 -12.68 -22.81
N VAL A 269 2.52 -11.98 -23.27
CA VAL A 269 3.87 -12.26 -22.83
C VAL A 269 4.00 -11.91 -21.33
N PRO A 270 4.45 -12.84 -20.46
CA PRO A 270 4.78 -12.52 -19.08
C PRO A 270 5.82 -11.39 -18.97
N PRO A 271 5.75 -10.55 -17.92
CA PRO A 271 6.58 -9.36 -17.82
C PRO A 271 8.07 -9.68 -17.64
N HIS A 272 8.42 -10.73 -16.89
CA HIS A 272 9.82 -11.11 -16.64
C HIS A 272 10.14 -12.49 -17.27
N PRO A 273 11.38 -12.71 -17.76
CA PRO A 273 11.84 -13.99 -18.29
C PRO A 273 11.59 -15.16 -17.33
N ALA A 274 11.85 -14.94 -16.04
CA ALA A 274 11.62 -15.96 -15.00
C ALA A 274 10.15 -16.42 -14.96
N ASN A 275 9.18 -15.50 -15.06
CA ASN A 275 7.75 -15.87 -15.10
C ASN A 275 7.43 -16.66 -16.37
N TYR A 276 8.01 -16.28 -17.52
CA TYR A 276 7.85 -17.01 -18.78
C TYR A 276 8.33 -18.46 -18.63
N LEU A 277 9.56 -18.65 -18.17
CA LEU A 277 10.16 -19.98 -18.02
C LEU A 277 9.39 -20.84 -17.00
N GLN A 278 8.95 -20.25 -15.88
CA GLN A 278 8.15 -20.96 -14.88
C GLN A 278 6.78 -21.40 -15.41
N ARG A 279 6.11 -20.57 -16.23
CA ARG A 279 4.81 -20.91 -16.85
C ARG A 279 4.97 -21.91 -17.98
N ALA A 280 5.91 -21.68 -18.90
CA ALA A 280 6.17 -22.56 -20.03
C ALA A 280 6.60 -23.96 -19.57
N GLY A 281 7.46 -24.02 -18.54
CA GLY A 281 7.92 -25.26 -17.93
C GLY A 281 6.85 -26.05 -17.14
N ARG A 282 5.58 -25.61 -17.17
CA ARG A 282 4.44 -26.39 -16.67
C ARG A 282 3.98 -27.45 -17.67
N ALA A 283 4.13 -27.19 -18.96
CA ALA A 283 3.83 -28.19 -19.98
C ALA A 283 4.94 -29.26 -20.00
N GLY A 284 4.56 -30.53 -20.22
CA GLY A 284 5.53 -31.62 -20.43
C GLY A 284 6.17 -32.22 -19.17
N ARG A 285 5.58 -32.05 -17.99
CA ARG A 285 6.02 -32.71 -16.75
C ARG A 285 5.37 -34.09 -16.61
N SER A 286 5.89 -35.13 -17.28
CA SER A 286 5.63 -36.59 -17.09
C SER A 286 5.97 -37.35 -18.41
N LYS A 287 5.59 -38.64 -18.56
CA LYS A 287 5.84 -39.46 -19.76
C LYS A 287 5.08 -38.99 -21.03
N GLU A 288 4.56 -37.77 -21.06
CA GLU A 288 3.89 -37.20 -22.22
C GLU A 288 4.91 -36.91 -23.34
N SER A 289 4.71 -37.53 -24.51
CA SER A 289 5.64 -37.44 -25.64
C SER A 289 5.60 -36.10 -26.36
N ARG A 290 4.62 -35.24 -26.06
CA ARG A 290 4.39 -33.95 -26.72
C ARG A 290 3.81 -32.93 -25.74
N ALA A 291 4.44 -31.76 -25.69
CA ALA A 291 3.98 -30.61 -24.92
C ALA A 291 4.06 -29.35 -25.79
N ILE A 292 3.11 -28.43 -25.59
CA ILE A 292 3.05 -27.16 -26.32
C ILE A 292 3.04 -26.02 -25.31
N SER A 293 3.94 -25.05 -25.49
CA SER A 293 3.81 -23.74 -24.88
C SER A 293 3.50 -22.73 -25.98
N TYR A 294 2.36 -22.06 -25.89
CA TYR A 294 1.88 -21.11 -26.88
C TYR A 294 1.68 -19.74 -26.23
N THR A 295 2.31 -18.71 -26.77
CA THR A 295 2.18 -17.33 -26.28
C THR A 295 1.49 -16.47 -27.33
N LEU A 296 0.35 -15.90 -26.98
CA LEU A 296 -0.33 -14.89 -27.79
C LEU A 296 0.32 -13.53 -27.51
N CYS A 297 0.97 -12.96 -28.53
CA CYS A 297 1.56 -11.62 -28.46
C CYS A 297 0.54 -10.59 -28.93
N LYS A 298 0.12 -9.67 -28.05
CA LYS A 298 -0.81 -8.58 -28.38
C LYS A 298 -0.08 -7.43 -29.08
N GLY A 299 -0.84 -6.48 -29.64
CA GLY A 299 -0.29 -5.26 -30.26
C GLY A 299 0.28 -4.23 -29.27
N ASN A 300 0.76 -4.66 -28.11
CA ASN A 300 1.41 -3.80 -27.13
C ASN A 300 2.96 -3.85 -27.33
N PRO A 301 3.71 -2.84 -26.87
CA PRO A 301 5.16 -2.77 -27.11
C PRO A 301 5.96 -3.98 -26.61
N HIS A 302 5.70 -4.46 -25.39
CA HIS A 302 6.37 -5.62 -24.78
C HIS A 302 6.18 -6.90 -25.59
N ASP A 303 4.93 -7.21 -25.91
CA ASP A 303 4.58 -8.39 -26.68
C ASP A 303 5.18 -8.34 -28.10
N GLN A 304 5.20 -7.17 -28.75
CA GLN A 304 5.81 -7.00 -30.07
C GLN A 304 7.33 -7.19 -30.06
N GLN A 305 8.01 -6.71 -29.03
CA GLN A 305 9.46 -6.89 -28.91
C GLN A 305 9.80 -8.38 -28.72
N VAL A 306 9.10 -9.08 -27.83
CA VAL A 306 9.34 -10.52 -27.62
C VAL A 306 8.94 -11.33 -28.86
N PHE A 307 7.95 -10.89 -29.63
CA PHE A 307 7.66 -11.47 -30.94
C PHE A 307 8.80 -11.28 -31.94
N ALA A 308 9.47 -10.12 -31.93
CA ALA A 308 10.64 -9.83 -32.77
C ALA A 308 11.91 -10.56 -32.31
N ASN A 309 12.08 -10.77 -31.00
CA ASN A 309 13.16 -11.56 -30.40
C ASN A 309 12.62 -12.69 -29.50
N PRO A 310 12.22 -13.84 -30.08
CA PRO A 310 11.64 -14.94 -29.32
C PRO A 310 12.64 -15.64 -28.37
N LEU A 311 13.95 -15.37 -28.49
CA LEU A 311 14.98 -15.92 -27.61
C LEU A 311 15.16 -15.12 -26.30
N TRP A 312 14.51 -13.97 -26.17
CA TRP A 312 14.52 -13.11 -24.98
C TRP A 312 14.46 -13.85 -23.63
N PRO A 313 13.52 -14.81 -23.39
CA PRO A 313 13.40 -15.41 -22.07
C PRO A 313 14.56 -16.36 -21.73
N PHE A 314 15.37 -16.78 -22.71
CA PHE A 314 16.48 -17.72 -22.53
C PHE A 314 17.83 -17.03 -22.42
N GLU A 315 17.98 -15.84 -23.00
CA GLU A 315 19.25 -15.09 -23.05
C GLU A 315 19.34 -14.00 -21.97
N THR A 316 18.21 -13.53 -21.45
CA THR A 316 18.19 -12.49 -20.42
C THR A 316 18.74 -13.02 -19.08
N MET A 317 19.79 -12.38 -18.56
CA MET A 317 20.35 -12.72 -17.24
C MET A 317 19.34 -12.44 -16.12
N ILE A 318 19.15 -13.43 -15.23
CA ILE A 318 18.31 -13.31 -14.04
C ILE A 318 19.24 -13.11 -12.83
N PRO A 319 19.42 -11.88 -12.33
CA PRO A 319 20.27 -11.61 -11.16
C PRO A 319 19.71 -12.26 -9.89
N ALA A 320 20.59 -12.51 -8.91
CA ALA A 320 20.18 -13.00 -7.60
C ALA A 320 19.49 -11.88 -6.79
N PRO A 321 18.36 -12.16 -6.13
CA PRO A 321 17.65 -11.14 -5.35
C PRO A 321 18.44 -10.74 -4.10
N MET A 322 18.46 -9.44 -3.78
CA MET A 322 19.05 -8.89 -2.55
C MET A 322 17.96 -8.63 -1.49
N VAL A 323 18.30 -8.78 -0.20
CA VAL A 323 17.43 -8.43 0.93
C VAL A 323 17.95 -7.19 1.64
N ALA A 324 17.11 -6.17 1.79
CA ALA A 324 17.46 -4.94 2.50
C ALA A 324 17.34 -5.11 4.03
N MET A 325 18.43 -4.84 4.76
CA MET A 325 18.51 -4.97 6.23
C MET A 325 18.42 -3.62 6.97
N ASN A 326 18.24 -2.54 6.23
CA ASN A 326 18.19 -1.15 6.72
C ASN A 326 16.79 -0.69 7.15
N SER A 327 15.73 -1.49 6.94
CA SER A 327 14.37 -1.10 7.32
C SER A 327 14.03 -1.49 8.76
N ALA A 328 14.08 -0.53 9.67
CA ALA A 328 13.70 -0.73 11.08
C ALA A 328 12.25 -1.26 11.24
N ARG A 329 11.34 -0.87 10.34
CA ARG A 329 9.94 -1.31 10.35
C ARG A 329 9.82 -2.79 10.02
N LEU A 330 10.55 -3.28 9.00
CA LEU A 330 10.57 -4.70 8.66
C LEU A 330 11.16 -5.53 9.79
N VAL A 331 12.28 -5.08 10.37
CA VAL A 331 12.92 -5.76 11.50
C VAL A 331 11.96 -5.83 12.71
N GLN A 332 11.26 -4.74 13.03
CA GLN A 332 10.26 -4.74 14.12
C GLN A 332 9.14 -5.77 13.88
N ARG A 333 8.70 -5.99 12.64
CA ARG A 333 7.71 -7.04 12.34
C ARG A 333 8.25 -8.45 12.67
N HIS A 334 9.53 -8.70 12.41
CA HIS A 334 10.18 -9.95 12.81
C HIS A 334 10.32 -10.07 14.33
N VAL A 335 10.58 -8.96 15.04
CA VAL A 335 10.56 -8.93 16.52
C VAL A 335 9.16 -9.29 17.03
N ASN A 336 8.11 -8.67 16.49
CA ASN A 336 6.72 -8.97 16.85
C ASN A 336 6.39 -10.45 16.62
N ALA A 337 6.86 -11.03 15.50
CA ALA A 337 6.65 -12.43 15.17
C ALA A 337 7.35 -13.38 16.16
N LEU A 338 8.59 -13.09 16.55
CA LEU A 338 9.33 -13.87 17.53
C LEU A 338 8.66 -13.83 18.92
N LEU A 339 8.27 -12.64 19.37
CA LEU A 339 7.54 -12.44 20.63
C LEU A 339 6.20 -13.18 20.64
N LEU A 340 5.42 -13.05 19.57
CA LEU A 340 4.13 -13.74 19.46
C LEU A 340 4.33 -15.26 19.42
N SER A 341 5.32 -15.75 18.68
CA SER A 341 5.63 -17.19 18.61
C SER A 341 5.95 -17.76 19.99
N ASP A 342 6.80 -17.08 20.75
CA ASP A 342 7.19 -17.54 22.09
C ASP A 342 6.01 -17.54 23.05
N PHE A 343 5.19 -16.49 23.02
CA PHE A 343 3.95 -16.44 23.80
C PHE A 343 3.00 -17.60 23.47
N LEU A 344 2.80 -17.90 22.18
CA LEU A 344 1.94 -18.99 21.73
C LEU A 344 2.49 -20.37 22.12
N CYS A 345 3.80 -20.58 22.02
CA CYS A 345 4.43 -21.87 22.30
C CYS A 345 4.61 -22.15 23.80
N ASN A 346 5.00 -21.12 24.57
CA ASN A 346 5.55 -21.28 25.92
C ASN A 346 4.68 -20.65 27.03
N VAL A 347 3.70 -19.78 26.71
CA VAL A 347 2.96 -19.01 27.73
C VAL A 347 1.45 -19.31 27.76
N ILE A 348 0.80 -19.54 26.62
CA ILE A 348 -0.67 -19.69 26.58
C ILE A 348 -1.17 -20.93 27.33
N GLY A 349 -0.42 -22.05 27.36
CA GLY A 349 -0.71 -23.26 28.14
C GLY A 349 -0.19 -24.56 27.50
N GLU A 350 -0.13 -25.66 28.27
CA GLU A 350 0.39 -26.98 27.83
C GLU A 350 -0.62 -27.83 27.05
N THR A 351 -1.92 -27.51 27.05
CA THR A 351 -2.95 -28.35 26.42
C THR A 351 -3.13 -28.07 24.93
N ASP A 352 -3.20 -29.14 24.12
CA ASP A 352 -3.29 -29.05 22.65
C ASP A 352 -4.51 -28.24 22.13
N LYS A 353 -5.60 -28.18 22.89
CA LYS A 353 -6.82 -27.46 22.49
C LYS A 353 -6.65 -25.94 22.43
N GLU A 354 -5.83 -25.37 23.31
CA GLU A 354 -5.63 -23.91 23.35
C GLU A 354 -4.68 -23.42 22.24
N LYS A 355 -3.83 -24.30 21.71
CA LYS A 355 -2.86 -23.98 20.66
C LYS A 355 -3.46 -23.93 19.25
N THR A 356 -4.62 -24.54 19.02
CA THR A 356 -5.13 -24.81 17.66
C THR A 356 -6.24 -23.88 17.14
N SER A 357 -6.80 -22.97 17.94
CA SER A 357 -7.92 -22.11 17.46
C SER A 357 -7.42 -21.02 16.50
N LEU A 358 -6.36 -20.29 16.88
CA LEU A 358 -5.67 -19.24 16.11
C LEU A 358 -6.59 -18.33 15.28
N ASP A 359 -7.80 -18.07 15.76
CA ASP A 359 -8.75 -17.13 15.17
C ASP A 359 -8.76 -15.80 15.93
N SER A 360 -9.23 -14.75 15.27
CA SER A 360 -9.25 -13.41 15.84
C SER A 360 -10.13 -13.28 17.09
N LEU A 361 -11.26 -14.01 17.18
CA LEU A 361 -12.11 -13.99 18.37
C LEU A 361 -11.39 -14.62 19.57
N TRP A 362 -10.74 -15.77 19.37
CA TRP A 362 -9.96 -16.43 20.42
C TRP A 362 -8.84 -15.54 20.98
N PHE A 363 -8.20 -14.74 20.13
CA PHE A 363 -7.09 -13.89 20.55
C PHE A 363 -7.54 -12.55 21.16
N PHE A 364 -8.42 -11.82 20.46
CA PHE A 364 -8.85 -10.47 20.84
C PHE A 364 -10.11 -10.44 21.72
N GLY A 365 -10.94 -11.48 21.65
CA GLY A 365 -12.21 -11.58 22.36
C GLY A 365 -12.08 -11.75 23.87
N GLU A 366 -13.14 -11.36 24.56
CA GLU A 366 -13.25 -11.34 26.03
C GLU A 366 -14.20 -12.49 26.48
N ASP A 367 -13.84 -13.74 26.26
CA ASP A 367 -14.62 -14.88 26.79
C ASP A 367 -14.11 -15.25 28.19
N ASP A 368 -14.97 -15.10 29.21
CA ASP A 368 -14.77 -15.48 30.63
C ASP A 368 -13.51 -14.89 31.32
N GLY A 369 -13.13 -13.65 31.01
CA GLY A 369 -12.10 -12.91 31.74
C GLY A 369 -11.19 -12.06 30.85
N GLN A 370 -9.88 -12.15 31.06
CA GLN A 370 -8.87 -11.38 30.32
C GLN A 370 -8.57 -12.06 28.96
N SER A 371 -8.70 -11.32 27.86
CA SER A 371 -8.39 -11.81 26.50
C SER A 371 -6.94 -12.32 26.38
N LYS A 372 -6.67 -13.22 25.42
CA LYS A 372 -5.31 -13.71 25.19
C LYS A 372 -4.36 -12.60 24.73
N CYS A 373 -4.87 -11.63 23.97
CA CYS A 373 -4.14 -10.42 23.61
C CYS A 373 -3.76 -9.58 24.84
N GLU A 374 -4.65 -9.48 25.83
CA GLU A 374 -4.33 -8.76 27.07
C GLU A 374 -3.28 -9.51 27.91
N ARG A 375 -3.38 -10.84 27.99
CA ARG A 375 -2.32 -11.69 28.58
C ARG A 375 -0.98 -11.52 27.88
N PHE A 376 -0.97 -11.35 26.56
CA PHE A 376 0.24 -11.10 25.77
C PHE A 376 0.89 -9.76 26.15
N LYS A 377 0.10 -8.68 26.26
CA LYS A 377 0.60 -7.36 26.70
C LYS A 377 1.18 -7.42 28.12
N VAL A 378 0.44 -8.00 29.07
CA VAL A 378 0.92 -8.16 30.46
C VAL A 378 2.20 -9.00 30.53
N TRP A 379 2.37 -9.99 29.65
CA TRP A 379 3.61 -10.76 29.56
C TRP A 379 4.79 -9.91 29.05
N LEU A 380 4.57 -9.06 28.04
CA LEU A 380 5.59 -8.16 27.48
C LEU A 380 6.05 -7.06 28.45
N GLU A 381 5.17 -6.62 29.36
CA GLU A 381 5.44 -5.60 30.39
C GLU A 381 6.37 -6.07 31.51
N ARG A 382 6.73 -7.36 31.54
CA ARG A 382 7.68 -7.87 32.55
C ARG A 382 9.05 -7.22 32.39
N PRO A 383 9.78 -6.93 33.49
CA PRO A 383 11.09 -6.28 33.41
C PRO A 383 12.11 -7.05 32.55
N VAL A 384 12.11 -8.38 32.67
CA VAL A 384 13.00 -9.29 31.93
C VAL A 384 12.22 -10.49 31.43
N LEU A 385 12.50 -10.90 30.20
CA LEU A 385 11.99 -12.14 29.62
C LEU A 385 13.15 -13.03 29.14
N ASP A 386 12.97 -14.35 29.20
CA ASP A 386 13.99 -15.32 28.73
C ASP A 386 14.32 -15.13 27.24
N ILE A 387 13.39 -14.58 26.46
CA ILE A 387 13.56 -14.32 25.03
C ILE A 387 14.39 -13.06 24.71
N ASP A 388 14.72 -12.23 25.70
CA ASP A 388 15.42 -10.95 25.47
C ASP A 388 16.77 -11.15 24.79
N THR A 389 17.53 -12.19 25.15
CA THR A 389 18.78 -12.54 24.46
C THR A 389 18.55 -12.94 22.99
N ALA A 390 17.40 -13.55 22.67
CA ALA A 390 17.06 -13.87 21.29
C ALA A 390 16.65 -12.63 20.50
N LEU A 391 15.98 -11.65 21.13
CA LEU A 391 15.67 -10.35 20.52
C LEU A 391 16.96 -9.61 20.14
N GLU A 392 17.94 -9.56 21.04
CA GLU A 392 19.24 -8.94 20.81
C GLU A 392 19.99 -9.60 19.63
N ARG A 393 19.92 -10.94 19.53
CA ARG A 393 20.50 -11.68 18.40
C ARG A 393 19.75 -11.41 17.09
N LEU A 394 18.42 -11.30 17.13
CA LEU A 394 17.60 -11.06 15.95
C LEU A 394 17.87 -9.69 15.32
N VAL A 395 18.02 -8.65 16.13
CA VAL A 395 18.28 -7.29 15.63
C VAL A 395 19.75 -7.07 15.25
N LYS A 396 20.63 -8.04 15.52
CA LYS A 396 22.06 -7.94 15.22
C LYS A 396 22.28 -7.75 13.73
N GLY A 397 23.07 -6.73 13.34
CA GLY A 397 23.36 -6.46 11.94
C GLY A 397 22.22 -5.79 11.15
N THR A 398 21.20 -5.28 11.85
CA THR A 398 20.01 -4.63 11.25
C THR A 398 19.89 -3.17 11.67
N ALA A 399 18.91 -2.44 11.13
CA ALA A 399 18.59 -1.08 11.56
C ALA A 399 18.12 -0.93 13.02
N LEU A 400 17.75 -2.02 13.71
CA LEU A 400 17.39 -1.98 15.14
C LEU A 400 18.51 -2.52 16.05
N HIS A 401 19.72 -2.70 15.51
CA HIS A 401 20.86 -3.16 16.29
C HIS A 401 21.13 -2.24 17.50
N GLY A 402 21.37 -2.84 18.67
CA GLY A 402 21.62 -2.11 19.91
C GLY A 402 20.39 -1.50 20.59
N ALA A 403 19.18 -1.69 20.04
CA ALA A 403 17.94 -1.37 20.73
C ALA A 403 17.78 -2.28 21.97
N ARG A 404 17.38 -1.71 23.11
CA ARG A 404 17.09 -2.49 24.32
C ARG A 404 15.87 -3.36 24.09
N ALA A 405 15.89 -4.59 24.60
CA ALA A 405 14.78 -5.53 24.50
C ALA A 405 13.44 -4.92 24.98
N GLU A 406 13.46 -4.22 26.12
CA GLU A 406 12.31 -3.47 26.65
C GLU A 406 11.66 -2.55 25.61
N HIS A 407 12.46 -1.72 24.94
CA HIS A 407 11.97 -0.79 23.92
C HIS A 407 11.33 -1.52 22.72
N LEU A 408 11.88 -2.68 22.33
CA LEU A 408 11.32 -3.50 21.25
C LEU A 408 9.97 -4.12 21.67
N ARG A 409 9.83 -4.50 22.94
CA ARG A 409 8.56 -5.00 23.52
C ARG A 409 7.52 -3.89 23.61
N ASP A 410 7.89 -2.68 24.05
CA ASP A 410 6.98 -1.52 24.11
C ASP A 410 6.39 -1.17 22.74
N LYS A 411 7.23 -1.18 21.69
CA LYS A 411 6.76 -1.01 20.31
C LYS A 411 5.74 -2.09 19.91
N THR A 412 5.96 -3.31 20.34
CA THR A 412 5.05 -4.44 20.11
C THR A 412 3.71 -4.24 20.85
N ILE A 413 3.75 -3.81 22.12
CA ILE A 413 2.57 -3.50 22.95
C ILE A 413 1.73 -2.40 22.31
N ASN A 414 2.36 -1.30 21.91
CA ASN A 414 1.67 -0.17 21.29
C ASN A 414 0.97 -0.58 19.99
N ALA A 415 1.66 -1.34 19.14
CA ALA A 415 1.11 -1.80 17.88
C ALA A 415 -0.07 -2.77 18.08
N ILE A 416 0.04 -3.76 18.97
CA ILE A 416 -1.03 -4.75 19.18
C ILE A 416 -2.25 -4.15 19.88
N THR A 417 -2.06 -3.16 20.76
CA THR A 417 -3.14 -2.45 21.46
C THR A 417 -4.06 -1.73 20.48
N PHE A 418 -3.49 -1.01 19.51
CA PHE A 418 -4.26 -0.34 18.47
C PHE A 418 -5.08 -1.34 17.63
N LEU A 419 -4.48 -2.49 17.29
CA LEU A 419 -5.17 -3.54 16.52
C LEU A 419 -6.34 -4.15 17.30
N GLN A 420 -6.15 -4.43 18.59
CA GLN A 420 -7.18 -4.96 19.47
C GLN A 420 -8.37 -3.99 19.60
N GLN A 421 -8.12 -2.70 19.85
CA GLN A 421 -9.17 -1.68 19.96
C GLN A 421 -10.00 -1.58 18.68
N ARG A 422 -9.33 -1.55 17.52
CA ARG A 422 -9.98 -1.52 16.21
C ARG A 422 -10.84 -2.77 15.96
N TRP A 423 -10.35 -3.96 16.33
CA TRP A 423 -11.10 -5.20 16.19
C TRP A 423 -12.34 -5.21 17.10
N LEU A 424 -12.17 -4.89 18.38
CA LEU A 424 -13.24 -4.88 19.38
C LEU A 424 -14.39 -3.92 19.03
N SER A 425 -14.08 -2.76 18.46
CA SER A 425 -15.13 -1.85 17.99
C SER A 425 -16.04 -2.51 16.96
N VAL A 426 -15.46 -3.09 15.91
CA VAL A 426 -16.25 -3.72 14.84
C VAL A 426 -17.05 -4.91 15.37
N TYR A 427 -16.45 -5.71 16.27
CA TYR A 427 -17.15 -6.82 16.92
C TYR A 427 -18.37 -6.35 17.73
N ARG A 428 -18.20 -5.34 18.59
CA ARG A 428 -19.28 -4.78 19.42
C ARG A 428 -20.42 -4.19 18.56
N ASP A 429 -20.08 -3.55 17.45
CA ASP A 429 -21.06 -3.03 16.49
C ASP A 429 -21.86 -4.16 15.83
N LEU A 430 -21.18 -5.21 15.34
CA LEU A 430 -21.84 -6.36 14.72
C LEU A 430 -22.76 -7.10 15.70
N VAL A 431 -22.34 -7.25 16.96
CA VAL A 431 -23.18 -7.84 18.03
C VAL A 431 -24.43 -7.00 18.29
N THR A 432 -24.28 -5.67 18.32
CA THR A 432 -25.41 -4.74 18.51
C THR A 432 -26.38 -4.80 17.33
N GLN A 433 -25.87 -4.72 16.10
CA GLN A 433 -26.68 -4.82 14.88
C GLN A 433 -27.39 -6.18 14.76
N GLU A 434 -26.72 -7.26 15.16
CA GLU A 434 -27.32 -8.58 15.23
C GLU A 434 -28.50 -8.56 16.23
N ARG A 435 -28.29 -8.11 17.47
CA ARG A 435 -29.33 -8.04 18.51
C ARG A 435 -30.57 -7.24 18.08
N GLU A 436 -30.37 -6.16 17.35
CA GLU A 436 -31.44 -5.25 16.89
C GLU A 436 -32.14 -5.71 15.59
N SER A 437 -31.62 -6.74 14.92
CA SER A 437 -32.14 -7.23 13.64
C SER A 437 -33.24 -8.29 13.80
N GLN A 438 -34.22 -8.29 12.90
CA GLN A 438 -35.27 -9.31 12.87
C GLN A 438 -34.75 -10.65 12.32
N PRO A 439 -35.07 -11.80 12.94
CA PRO A 439 -34.67 -13.12 12.46
C PRO A 439 -35.16 -13.42 11.03
N GLN A 440 -34.43 -14.28 10.30
CA GLN A 440 -34.78 -14.76 8.95
C GLN A 440 -34.91 -13.67 7.86
N THR A 441 -34.35 -12.49 8.11
CA THR A 441 -34.25 -11.41 7.11
C THR A 441 -32.90 -11.46 6.36
N PRO A 442 -32.82 -10.97 5.10
CA PRO A 442 -31.54 -10.85 4.39
C PRO A 442 -30.53 -9.97 5.16
N TYR A 443 -31.02 -8.93 5.84
CA TYR A 443 -30.22 -8.08 6.73
C TYR A 443 -29.56 -8.88 7.86
N ARG A 444 -30.35 -9.65 8.62
CA ARG A 444 -29.84 -10.53 9.68
C ARG A 444 -28.79 -11.50 9.14
N LYS A 445 -29.07 -12.15 8.01
CA LYS A 445 -28.14 -13.13 7.42
C LYS A 445 -26.81 -12.49 7.02
N ARG A 446 -26.83 -11.27 6.45
CA ARG A 446 -25.61 -10.51 6.14
C ARG A 446 -24.78 -10.26 7.41
N ILE A 447 -25.40 -9.79 8.49
CA ILE A 447 -24.71 -9.51 9.76
C ILE A 447 -24.13 -10.79 10.37
N GLU A 448 -24.88 -11.90 10.37
CA GLU A 448 -24.39 -13.19 10.83
C GLU A 448 -23.15 -13.66 10.05
N LEU A 449 -23.15 -13.46 8.72
CA LEU A 449 -22.00 -13.78 7.86
C LEU A 449 -20.80 -12.87 8.15
N GLU A 450 -21.02 -11.56 8.25
CA GLU A 450 -19.97 -10.58 8.56
C GLU A 450 -19.35 -10.86 9.94
N LYS A 451 -20.17 -11.11 10.96
CA LYS A 451 -19.71 -11.48 12.30
C LYS A 451 -18.96 -12.81 12.29
N LYS A 452 -19.48 -13.85 11.64
CA LYS A 452 -18.79 -15.14 11.50
C LYS A 452 -17.42 -14.97 10.85
N ARG A 453 -17.31 -14.17 9.78
CA ARG A 453 -16.05 -13.87 9.08
C ARG A 453 -15.10 -13.03 9.92
N HIS A 454 -15.62 -12.04 10.66
CA HIS A 454 -14.82 -11.16 11.51
C HIS A 454 -14.21 -11.91 12.70
N CYS A 455 -14.99 -12.80 13.33
CA CYS A 455 -14.56 -13.62 14.46
C CYS A 455 -13.65 -14.77 14.03
N GLY A 456 -14.02 -15.49 12.96
CA GLY A 456 -13.30 -16.67 12.47
C GLY A 456 -12.16 -16.36 11.50
N GLU A 457 -11.71 -15.10 11.40
CA GLU A 457 -10.54 -14.76 10.59
C GLU A 457 -9.28 -15.35 11.23
N TYR A 458 -8.40 -15.92 10.39
CA TYR A 458 -7.14 -16.48 10.87
C TYR A 458 -6.23 -15.37 11.43
N LEU A 459 -5.79 -15.52 12.68
CA LEU A 459 -5.08 -14.50 13.43
C LEU A 459 -3.82 -14.01 12.71
N LEU A 460 -2.96 -14.93 12.25
CA LEU A 460 -1.70 -14.53 11.64
C LEU A 460 -1.93 -13.78 10.32
N ARG A 461 -3.00 -14.11 9.57
CA ARG A 461 -3.40 -13.36 8.38
C ARG A 461 -3.88 -11.96 8.74
N ASP A 462 -4.74 -11.81 9.75
CA ASP A 462 -5.23 -10.49 10.19
C ASP A 462 -4.07 -9.60 10.67
N LEU A 463 -3.12 -10.16 11.41
CA LEU A 463 -1.94 -9.42 11.88
C LEU A 463 -0.96 -9.06 10.74
N ALA A 464 -0.74 -9.95 9.77
CA ALA A 464 0.10 -9.67 8.60
C ALA A 464 -0.54 -8.62 7.68
N ALA A 465 -1.86 -8.72 7.42
CA ALA A 465 -2.60 -7.77 6.59
C ALA A 465 -2.57 -6.34 7.12
N ARG A 466 -2.34 -6.20 8.43
CA ARG A 466 -2.25 -4.93 9.16
C ARG A 466 -0.82 -4.54 9.51
N THR A 467 0.17 -5.16 8.86
CA THR A 467 1.60 -4.82 9.00
C THR A 467 2.23 -5.07 10.37
N PHE A 468 1.57 -5.84 11.25
CA PHE A 468 2.13 -6.22 12.56
C PHE A 468 3.13 -7.38 12.43
N LEU A 469 2.82 -8.35 11.57
CA LEU A 469 3.72 -9.47 11.22
C LEU A 469 4.33 -9.28 9.82
N PRO A 470 5.43 -9.98 9.50
CA PRO A 470 5.93 -10.07 8.13
C PRO A 470 4.86 -10.68 7.21
N GLY A 471 4.63 -10.06 6.07
CA GLY A 471 3.56 -10.43 5.14
C GLY A 471 3.96 -11.43 4.06
N TYR A 472 4.84 -12.41 4.32
CA TYR A 472 5.21 -13.37 3.28
C TYR A 472 3.95 -14.10 2.78
N GLY A 473 3.52 -13.78 1.55
CA GLY A 473 2.26 -14.28 1.00
C GLY A 473 0.99 -13.64 1.57
N PHE A 474 1.03 -12.49 2.26
CA PHE A 474 -0.16 -11.74 2.67
C PHE A 474 -0.06 -10.29 2.21
N PRO A 475 -1.08 -9.72 1.53
CA PRO A 475 -1.00 -8.32 1.13
C PRO A 475 -1.12 -7.45 2.38
N THR A 476 -0.48 -6.29 2.38
CA THR A 476 -0.63 -5.27 3.41
C THR A 476 -1.70 -4.26 3.00
N ASP A 477 -2.30 -3.57 3.98
CA ASP A 477 -3.37 -2.58 3.76
C ASP A 477 -4.52 -3.10 2.89
N VAL A 478 -5.07 -4.25 3.28
CA VAL A 478 -6.04 -4.99 2.47
C VAL A 478 -7.45 -4.47 2.68
N VAL A 479 -8.16 -4.25 1.58
CA VAL A 479 -9.61 -4.01 1.58
C VAL A 479 -10.36 -5.09 0.80
N THR A 480 -11.62 -5.27 1.18
CA THR A 480 -12.47 -6.33 0.66
C THR A 480 -13.46 -5.80 -0.37
N PHE A 481 -13.87 -6.67 -1.29
CA PHE A 481 -15.03 -6.48 -2.14
C PHE A 481 -16.13 -7.45 -1.67
N ASP A 482 -17.19 -6.91 -1.08
CA ASP A 482 -18.36 -7.67 -0.67
C ASP A 482 -19.24 -7.97 -1.89
N ASN A 483 -19.18 -9.23 -2.33
CA ASN A 483 -19.91 -9.75 -3.48
C ASN A 483 -21.22 -10.46 -3.07
N PHE A 484 -21.80 -10.11 -1.91
CA PHE A 484 -23.10 -10.64 -1.48
C PHE A 484 -24.22 -10.31 -2.48
N THR A 485 -24.97 -11.33 -2.90
CA THR A 485 -26.14 -11.17 -3.79
C THR A 485 -27.38 -11.86 -3.21
N MET A 486 -28.56 -11.36 -3.59
CA MET A 486 -29.83 -11.98 -3.24
C MET A 486 -30.00 -13.36 -3.87
N GLU A 487 -29.44 -13.56 -5.07
CA GLU A 487 -29.42 -14.86 -5.75
C GLU A 487 -28.70 -15.92 -4.91
N ASP A 488 -27.50 -15.60 -4.40
CA ASP A 488 -26.74 -16.50 -3.53
C ASP A 488 -27.49 -16.76 -2.21
N TYR A 489 -28.11 -15.75 -1.61
CA TYR A 489 -28.93 -15.91 -0.40
C TYR A 489 -30.11 -16.86 -0.60
N ILE A 490 -30.87 -16.71 -1.69
CA ILE A 490 -32.02 -17.57 -2.01
C ILE A 490 -31.54 -19.00 -2.28
N ARG A 491 -30.45 -19.17 -3.04
CA ARG A 491 -29.88 -20.47 -3.35
C ARG A 491 -29.42 -21.21 -2.09
N GLU A 492 -28.72 -20.54 -1.17
CA GLU A 492 -28.28 -21.13 0.10
C GLU A 492 -29.42 -21.45 1.06
N LYS A 493 -30.56 -20.73 0.98
CA LYS A 493 -31.77 -21.11 1.73
C LYS A 493 -32.38 -22.41 1.20
N SER A 494 -32.25 -22.68 -0.11
CA SER A 494 -32.79 -23.87 -0.78
C SER A 494 -31.90 -25.11 -0.65
N GLN A 495 -30.58 -24.93 -0.47
CA GLN A 495 -29.60 -26.02 -0.36
C GLN A 495 -28.88 -25.92 0.99
N LYS A 496 -28.91 -26.98 1.83
CA LYS A 496 -28.06 -27.07 3.02
C LYS A 496 -26.58 -27.07 2.61
N SER A 497 -25.98 -25.89 2.49
CA SER A 497 -24.56 -25.73 2.20
C SER A 497 -23.73 -26.24 3.38
N ARG A 498 -22.68 -27.03 3.10
CA ARG A 498 -21.59 -27.26 4.06
C ARG A 498 -20.84 -25.93 4.28
N ASP A 499 -20.32 -25.76 5.49
CA ASP A 499 -19.43 -24.64 5.82
C ASP A 499 -18.18 -24.70 4.94
N LYS A 500 -17.86 -23.59 4.27
CA LYS A 500 -16.67 -23.45 3.43
C LYS A 500 -15.52 -22.89 4.27
N LYS A 501 -14.40 -23.60 4.39
CA LYS A 501 -13.17 -23.12 5.02
C LYS A 501 -12.22 -22.56 3.96
N ASP A 502 -11.63 -21.40 4.22
CA ASP A 502 -10.54 -20.85 3.41
C ASP A 502 -9.19 -21.34 3.96
N ARG A 503 -8.23 -21.61 3.07
CA ARG A 503 -6.86 -22.02 3.43
C ARG A 503 -6.09 -20.82 3.97
N GLU A 504 -5.31 -21.04 5.02
CA GLU A 504 -4.63 -20.01 5.82
C GLU A 504 -3.68 -19.11 5.01
N ASP A 505 -3.08 -19.61 3.94
CA ASP A 505 -2.09 -18.94 3.07
C ASP A 505 -2.69 -18.22 1.85
N ASN A 506 -4.02 -18.08 1.75
CA ASN A 506 -4.63 -17.40 0.61
C ASN A 506 -4.56 -15.86 0.73
N VAL A 507 -3.70 -15.27 -0.11
CA VAL A 507 -3.36 -13.85 -0.20
C VAL A 507 -4.52 -12.97 -0.71
N SER A 508 -5.32 -13.46 -1.66
CA SER A 508 -6.32 -12.64 -2.37
C SER A 508 -7.73 -12.77 -1.79
N ARG A 509 -7.84 -13.39 -0.61
CA ARG A 509 -9.05 -13.45 0.18
C ARG A 509 -8.77 -13.03 1.62
N TYR A 510 -9.56 -12.10 2.12
CA TYR A 510 -9.51 -11.64 3.50
C TYR A 510 -10.93 -11.64 4.05
N LYS A 511 -11.16 -12.24 5.23
CA LYS A 511 -12.51 -12.45 5.79
C LYS A 511 -13.45 -13.20 4.85
N GLY A 512 -12.90 -14.13 4.07
CA GLY A 512 -13.66 -14.90 3.08
C GLY A 512 -14.25 -14.09 1.92
N LEU A 513 -13.74 -12.89 1.68
CA LEU A 513 -14.11 -12.02 0.56
C LEU A 513 -12.89 -11.79 -0.36
N PRO A 514 -13.11 -11.60 -1.68
CA PRO A 514 -12.07 -11.11 -2.58
C PRO A 514 -11.45 -9.83 -2.05
N SER A 515 -10.12 -9.73 -2.12
CA SER A 515 -9.40 -8.63 -1.51
C SER A 515 -8.22 -8.13 -2.34
N ARG A 516 -7.85 -6.86 -2.11
CA ARG A 516 -6.73 -6.16 -2.78
C ARG A 516 -6.08 -5.20 -1.80
N ASN A 517 -4.80 -4.89 -2.03
CA ASN A 517 -4.17 -3.73 -1.39
C ASN A 517 -4.98 -2.47 -1.73
N LEU A 518 -5.20 -1.61 -0.73
CA LEU A 518 -6.06 -0.43 -0.81
C LEU A 518 -5.71 0.48 -2.00
N GLY A 519 -4.42 0.69 -2.25
CA GLY A 519 -3.92 1.47 -3.38
C GLY A 519 -4.36 0.99 -4.76
N VAL A 520 -4.52 -0.33 -4.91
CA VAL A 520 -5.02 -0.96 -6.13
C VAL A 520 -6.55 -1.04 -6.12
N ALA A 521 -7.14 -1.29 -4.95
CA ALA A 521 -8.58 -1.47 -4.78
C ALA A 521 -9.38 -0.21 -5.10
N ILE A 522 -8.86 0.98 -4.78
CA ILE A 522 -9.49 2.27 -5.15
C ILE A 522 -9.67 2.44 -6.66
N ARG A 523 -9.07 1.57 -7.48
CA ARG A 523 -9.26 1.51 -8.93
C ARG A 523 -10.00 0.23 -9.37
N GLU A 524 -9.52 -0.95 -8.96
CA GLU A 524 -10.09 -2.24 -9.40
C GLU A 524 -11.48 -2.51 -8.82
N TYR A 525 -11.74 -2.04 -7.61
CA TYR A 525 -13.03 -2.21 -6.93
C TYR A 525 -13.82 -0.90 -6.86
N ALA A 526 -13.33 0.17 -7.48
CA ALA A 526 -13.98 1.47 -7.43
C ALA A 526 -15.41 1.43 -8.00
N PRO A 527 -16.32 2.27 -7.49
CA PRO A 527 -17.71 2.30 -7.96
C PRO A 527 -17.82 2.52 -9.48
N GLY A 528 -18.51 1.61 -10.14
CA GLY A 528 -18.63 1.56 -11.61
C GLY A 528 -17.75 0.50 -12.29
N ALA A 529 -16.67 0.05 -11.64
CA ALA A 529 -15.81 -1.02 -12.16
C ALA A 529 -16.53 -2.38 -12.18
N GLU A 530 -16.18 -3.22 -13.16
CA GLU A 530 -16.70 -4.58 -13.29
C GLU A 530 -15.62 -5.62 -12.94
N ILE A 531 -16.00 -6.59 -12.10
CA ILE A 531 -15.09 -7.53 -11.45
C ILE A 531 -15.57 -8.94 -11.80
N ILE A 532 -14.68 -9.75 -12.38
CA ILE A 532 -14.96 -11.14 -12.71
C ILE A 532 -14.53 -12.04 -11.55
N LEU A 533 -15.44 -12.85 -11.03
CA LEU A 533 -15.18 -13.86 -10.00
C LEU A 533 -15.93 -15.15 -10.36
N ASP A 534 -15.22 -16.25 -10.57
CA ASP A 534 -15.82 -17.58 -10.85
C ASP A 534 -16.74 -17.57 -12.09
N GLY A 535 -16.32 -16.88 -13.16
CA GLY A 535 -17.11 -16.73 -14.39
C GLY A 535 -18.34 -15.82 -14.25
N ARG A 536 -18.51 -15.14 -13.10
CA ARG A 536 -19.56 -14.16 -12.82
C ARG A 536 -19.00 -12.75 -12.86
N VAL A 537 -19.73 -11.84 -13.49
CA VAL A 537 -19.41 -10.41 -13.57
C VAL A 537 -20.21 -9.65 -12.52
N PHE A 538 -19.50 -9.03 -11.58
CA PHE A 538 -20.06 -8.18 -10.54
C PHE A 538 -19.74 -6.72 -10.86
N ARG A 539 -20.72 -5.82 -10.70
CA ARG A 539 -20.47 -4.37 -10.79
C ARG A 539 -20.33 -3.79 -9.39
N SER A 540 -19.27 -3.02 -9.15
CA SER A 540 -19.11 -2.25 -7.91
C SER A 540 -20.12 -1.12 -7.87
N ALA A 541 -20.93 -1.06 -6.82
CA ALA A 541 -22.04 -0.13 -6.66
C ALA A 541 -21.79 0.93 -5.58
N GLY A 542 -20.68 0.82 -4.85
CA GLY A 542 -20.38 1.73 -3.76
C GLY A 542 -19.25 1.23 -2.86
N VAL A 543 -19.13 1.90 -1.71
CA VAL A 543 -18.12 1.65 -0.69
C VAL A 543 -18.77 1.13 0.59
N SER A 544 -18.05 0.32 1.34
CA SER A 544 -18.40 0.01 2.72
C SER A 544 -18.00 1.18 3.61
N LEU A 545 -18.95 1.64 4.41
CA LEU A 545 -18.78 2.72 5.37
C LEU A 545 -18.37 2.13 6.74
N HIS A 546 -17.34 2.68 7.40
CA HIS A 546 -16.99 2.34 8.78
C HIS A 546 -18.00 3.01 9.74
N TRP A 547 -18.54 2.25 10.69
CA TRP A 547 -19.61 2.66 11.63
C TRP A 547 -19.13 3.24 12.97
N HIS A 548 -17.92 3.80 13.04
CA HIS A 548 -17.63 4.70 14.16
C HIS A 548 -18.59 5.91 14.07
N ASN A 549 -19.52 5.97 15.04
CA ASN A 549 -20.45 7.08 15.35
C ASN A 549 -21.77 7.19 14.56
N ILE A 550 -22.66 6.18 14.66
CA ILE A 550 -24.11 6.38 14.39
C ILE A 550 -24.97 6.32 15.68
N ASN A 551 -24.41 5.97 16.83
CA ASN A 551 -25.15 5.84 18.10
C ASN A 551 -24.88 6.93 19.14
N ALA A 552 -24.29 8.06 18.74
CA ALA A 552 -24.43 9.28 19.51
C ALA A 552 -25.54 10.10 18.84
N ASP A 553 -26.42 10.71 19.62
CA ASP A 553 -27.31 11.80 19.19
C ASP A 553 -26.54 13.07 18.72
N THR A 554 -25.32 12.88 18.21
CA THR A 554 -24.49 13.88 17.55
C THR A 554 -24.35 13.49 16.09
N ASN A 555 -24.76 14.40 15.20
CA ASN A 555 -24.52 14.40 13.75
C ASN A 555 -23.01 14.40 13.40
N GLU A 556 -22.24 13.40 13.80
CA GLU A 556 -20.94 13.15 13.19
C GLU A 556 -21.15 12.34 11.93
N ALA A 557 -21.70 13.03 10.92
CA ALA A 557 -21.58 12.60 9.53
C ALA A 557 -20.12 12.21 9.28
N GLN A 558 -19.91 11.09 8.59
CA GLN A 558 -18.59 10.68 8.14
C GLN A 558 -17.81 11.88 7.62
N ARG A 559 -16.76 12.25 8.35
CA ARG A 559 -15.97 13.41 7.98
C ARG A 559 -15.04 12.97 6.86
N LEU A 560 -15.19 13.61 5.72
CA LEU A 560 -14.26 13.44 4.62
C LEU A 560 -12.94 14.10 5.01
N ASP A 561 -11.84 13.43 4.68
CA ASP A 561 -10.51 13.94 4.94
C ASP A 561 -10.12 14.95 3.86
N CYS A 562 -9.06 15.70 4.12
CA CYS A 562 -8.49 16.60 3.12
C CYS A 562 -7.04 16.21 2.84
N ALA A 563 -6.78 15.65 1.67
CA ALA A 563 -5.43 15.52 1.15
C ALA A 563 -5.06 16.77 0.36
N TRP A 564 -3.83 17.26 0.53
CA TRP A 564 -3.35 18.42 -0.19
C TRP A 564 -1.89 18.31 -0.60
N ARG A 565 -1.52 19.04 -1.66
CA ARG A 565 -0.14 19.19 -2.13
C ARG A 565 0.23 20.65 -2.24
N CYS A 566 1.38 21.04 -1.70
CA CYS A 566 1.85 22.41 -1.86
C CYS A 566 2.29 22.66 -3.30
N HIS A 567 1.74 23.70 -3.93
CA HIS A 567 2.08 24.10 -5.29
C HIS A 567 3.46 24.77 -5.41
N LYS A 568 4.09 25.12 -4.29
CA LYS A 568 5.44 25.71 -4.25
C LYS A 568 6.51 24.65 -3.92
N CYS A 569 6.41 24.01 -2.76
CA CYS A 569 7.46 23.10 -2.28
C CYS A 569 7.15 21.62 -2.47
N GLY A 570 5.97 21.26 -3.02
CA GLY A 570 5.56 19.88 -3.27
C GLY A 570 5.23 19.05 -2.02
N THR A 571 5.34 19.62 -0.81
CA THR A 571 4.97 18.95 0.45
C THR A 571 3.52 18.48 0.40
N ILE A 572 3.29 17.25 0.84
CA ILE A 572 1.96 16.66 0.96
C ILE A 572 1.51 16.77 2.41
N GLY A 573 0.22 17.03 2.60
CA GLY A 573 -0.42 16.83 3.89
C GLY A 573 -1.74 16.12 3.76
N TYR A 574 -2.18 15.54 4.87
CA TYR A 574 -3.42 14.80 4.99
C TYR A 574 -4.04 15.17 6.34
N GLU A 575 -5.16 15.89 6.30
CA GLU A 575 -5.86 16.37 7.49
C GLU A 575 -7.12 15.54 7.68
N GLU A 576 -7.18 14.81 8.80
CA GLU A 576 -8.33 13.98 9.14
C GLU A 576 -9.51 14.83 9.59
N GLY A 577 -10.69 14.55 9.03
CA GLY A 577 -11.95 15.14 9.47
C GLY A 577 -12.12 16.65 9.28
N MET A 578 -11.37 17.28 8.37
CA MET A 578 -11.47 18.71 8.10
C MET A 578 -12.40 19.02 6.90
N SER A 579 -13.33 19.96 7.07
CA SER A 579 -14.13 20.46 5.93
C SER A 579 -13.24 21.25 4.96
N SER A 580 -13.41 21.03 3.66
CA SER A 580 -12.59 21.61 2.59
C SER A 580 -12.64 23.15 2.49
N SER A 581 -13.49 23.81 3.29
CA SER A 581 -13.72 25.26 3.29
C SER A 581 -12.70 26.08 4.09
N GLY A 582 -11.86 25.46 4.93
CA GLY A 582 -10.86 26.18 5.74
C GLY A 582 -9.68 26.74 4.94
N MET A 583 -8.99 27.78 5.44
CA MET A 583 -7.69 28.16 4.90
C MET A 583 -6.62 27.14 5.34
N LEU A 584 -5.98 26.48 4.39
CA LEU A 584 -4.86 25.56 4.62
C LEU A 584 -3.55 26.22 4.23
N PHE A 585 -2.54 26.01 5.06
CA PHE A 585 -1.17 26.44 4.83
C PHE A 585 -0.26 25.22 4.79
N CYS A 586 0.84 25.33 4.05
CA CYS A 586 1.81 24.27 3.95
C CYS A 586 2.45 23.99 5.33
N SER A 587 2.42 22.73 5.77
CA SER A 587 3.03 22.26 7.02
C SER A 587 4.56 22.32 7.02
N ASN A 588 5.19 22.52 5.86
CA ASN A 588 6.62 22.77 5.78
C ASN A 588 6.93 24.18 6.31
N SER A 589 7.63 24.26 7.44
CA SER A 589 8.00 25.50 8.14
C SER A 589 8.82 26.46 7.28
N ALA A 590 9.64 25.94 6.36
CA ALA A 590 10.39 26.76 5.41
C ALA A 590 9.47 27.44 4.39
N CYS A 591 8.37 26.79 4.01
CA CYS A 591 7.45 27.27 2.96
C CYS A 591 6.29 28.11 3.50
N GLY A 592 5.45 27.56 4.40
CA GLY A 592 4.29 28.26 4.98
C GLY A 592 3.22 28.75 3.99
N GLU A 593 3.32 28.40 2.70
CA GLU A 593 2.48 28.95 1.63
C GLU A 593 1.01 28.50 1.72
N LYS A 594 0.08 29.35 1.27
CA LYS A 594 -1.34 29.01 1.21
C LYS A 594 -1.60 27.94 0.15
N ILE A 595 -2.32 26.88 0.52
CA ILE A 595 -2.69 25.80 -0.41
C ILE A 595 -3.88 26.24 -1.27
N THR A 596 -3.75 26.14 -2.60
CA THR A 596 -4.84 26.44 -3.56
C THR A 596 -5.91 25.35 -3.58
N MET A 597 -7.14 25.66 -4.00
CA MET A 597 -8.23 24.67 -4.05
C MET A 597 -7.92 23.53 -5.04
N ASP A 598 -7.27 23.83 -6.17
CA ASP A 598 -6.91 22.83 -7.18
C ASP A 598 -5.92 21.77 -6.68
N ASN A 599 -5.15 22.08 -5.63
CA ASN A 599 -4.23 21.13 -4.99
C ASN A 599 -4.80 20.53 -3.70
N ARG A 600 -6.12 20.61 -3.50
CA ARG A 600 -6.83 19.92 -2.43
C ARG A 600 -7.72 18.84 -3.02
N ARG A 601 -7.85 17.75 -2.30
CA ARG A 601 -8.80 16.68 -2.58
C ARG A 601 -9.65 16.48 -1.34
N GLN A 602 -10.96 16.40 -1.54
CA GLN A 602 -11.86 15.91 -0.52
C GLN A 602 -11.86 14.39 -0.63
N VAL A 603 -11.38 13.71 0.40
CA VAL A 603 -10.99 12.30 0.32
C VAL A 603 -11.89 11.44 1.19
N LEU A 604 -12.26 10.28 0.65
CA LEU A 604 -12.72 9.14 1.42
C LEU A 604 -11.71 8.01 1.29
N GLN A 605 -11.20 7.52 2.40
CA GLN A 605 -10.49 6.25 2.45
C GLN A 605 -11.50 5.10 2.63
N PRO A 606 -11.75 4.25 1.62
CA PRO A 606 -12.77 3.23 1.70
C PRO A 606 -12.38 2.10 2.65
N ALA A 607 -13.31 1.66 3.49
CA ALA A 607 -13.15 0.46 4.33
C ALA A 607 -13.24 -0.85 3.54
N GLY A 608 -13.82 -0.76 2.34
CA GLY A 608 -14.14 -1.87 1.45
C GLY A 608 -15.06 -1.38 0.35
N PHE A 609 -15.41 -2.28 -0.56
CA PHE A 609 -16.27 -2.02 -1.71
C PHE A 609 -17.41 -3.02 -1.74
N VAL A 610 -18.53 -2.66 -2.36
CA VAL A 610 -19.74 -3.49 -2.32
C VAL A 610 -20.36 -3.57 -3.71
N THR A 611 -20.89 -4.74 -4.05
CA THR A 611 -21.82 -4.87 -5.18
C THR A 611 -23.24 -4.49 -4.75
N ASP A 612 -24.12 -4.25 -5.72
CA ASP A 612 -25.54 -4.10 -5.43
C ASP A 612 -26.14 -5.50 -5.27
N ALA A 613 -26.56 -5.83 -4.04
CA ALA A 613 -27.06 -7.16 -3.71
C ALA A 613 -28.31 -7.56 -4.54
N HIS A 614 -29.01 -6.59 -5.11
CA HIS A 614 -30.21 -6.79 -5.93
C HIS A 614 -29.96 -6.72 -7.43
N ALA A 615 -28.74 -6.39 -7.87
CA ALA A 615 -28.39 -6.42 -9.28
C ALA A 615 -28.18 -7.87 -9.75
N PRO A 616 -28.71 -8.25 -10.92
CA PRO A 616 -28.50 -9.59 -11.46
C PRO A 616 -27.04 -9.78 -11.85
N VAL A 617 -26.54 -10.99 -11.64
CA VAL A 617 -25.19 -11.39 -12.04
C VAL A 617 -25.21 -11.93 -13.47
N THR A 618 -24.17 -11.66 -14.26
CA THR A 618 -24.07 -12.12 -15.66
C THR A 618 -22.74 -12.83 -15.93
N ASN A 619 -22.63 -13.55 -17.04
CA ASN A 619 -21.35 -14.04 -17.57
C ASN A 619 -20.86 -13.26 -18.81
N ASN A 620 -21.46 -12.09 -19.08
CA ASN A 620 -21.15 -11.31 -20.27
C ASN A 620 -19.89 -10.46 -20.07
N ILE A 621 -18.85 -10.77 -20.84
CA ILE A 621 -17.55 -10.07 -20.82
C ILE A 621 -17.30 -9.18 -22.04
N GLU A 622 -18.31 -8.98 -22.91
CA GLU A 622 -18.19 -8.18 -24.14
C GLU A 622 -17.84 -6.72 -23.86
N THR A 623 -18.37 -6.16 -22.77
CA THR A 623 -18.14 -4.77 -22.38
C THR A 623 -17.69 -4.73 -20.92
N MET A 624 -16.37 -4.71 -20.68
CA MET A 624 -15.81 -4.53 -19.35
C MET A 624 -15.48 -3.08 -19.07
N LYS A 625 -15.97 -2.56 -17.94
CA LYS A 625 -15.68 -1.20 -17.46
C LYS A 625 -14.51 -1.16 -16.48
N PHE A 626 -13.54 -0.29 -16.75
CA PHE A 626 -12.36 -0.05 -15.92
C PHE A 626 -12.24 1.43 -15.54
N VAL A 627 -11.71 1.70 -14.35
CA VAL A 627 -11.43 3.07 -13.88
C VAL A 627 -9.98 3.46 -14.25
N PRO A 628 -9.76 4.67 -14.82
CA PRO A 628 -8.42 5.13 -15.20
C PRO A 628 -7.42 5.21 -14.04
N VAL A 629 -6.13 5.13 -14.35
CA VAL A 629 -5.02 5.32 -13.39
C VAL A 629 -4.74 6.81 -13.24
N VAL A 630 -4.55 7.27 -12.01
CA VAL A 630 -4.14 8.65 -11.72
C VAL A 630 -2.77 8.62 -11.03
N PRO A 631 -1.81 9.49 -11.42
CA PRO A 631 -0.52 9.58 -10.76
C PRO A 631 -0.64 9.83 -9.25
N ALA A 632 0.17 9.11 -8.48
CA ALA A 632 0.25 9.27 -7.04
C ALA A 632 1.03 10.55 -6.67
N TRP A 633 0.64 11.19 -5.58
CA TRP A 633 1.46 12.23 -4.98
C TRP A 633 2.48 11.58 -4.05
N VAL A 634 3.77 11.89 -4.24
CA VAL A 634 4.87 11.30 -3.47
C VAL A 634 5.68 12.40 -2.80
N PHE A 635 6.01 12.21 -1.53
CA PHE A 635 6.84 13.15 -0.78
C PHE A 635 7.66 12.42 0.28
N VAL A 636 8.89 12.86 0.47
CA VAL A 636 9.74 12.42 1.57
C VAL A 636 10.30 13.63 2.29
N LYS A 637 10.27 13.58 3.63
CA LYS A 637 10.95 14.57 4.46
C LYS A 637 12.31 13.99 4.84
N ALA A 638 13.30 14.25 4.00
CA ALA A 638 14.69 13.86 4.21
C ALA A 638 15.61 15.04 3.86
N GLU A 639 16.78 15.11 4.49
CA GLU A 639 17.75 16.13 4.16
C GLU A 639 18.42 15.84 2.81
N PRO A 640 18.60 16.87 1.95
CA PRO A 640 19.25 16.69 0.67
C PRO A 640 20.76 16.47 0.85
N VAL A 641 21.29 15.50 0.12
CA VAL A 641 22.72 15.17 0.04
C VAL A 641 23.18 15.39 -1.41
N PRO A 642 24.35 15.99 -1.65
CA PRO A 642 24.86 16.18 -3.01
C PRO A 642 25.02 14.83 -3.74
N LEU A 643 24.81 14.82 -5.06
CA LEU A 643 25.21 13.71 -5.92
C LEU A 643 26.75 13.55 -5.90
N PRO A 644 27.32 12.41 -6.35
CA PRO A 644 28.77 12.18 -6.34
C PRO A 644 29.58 13.34 -6.94
N ASN A 645 29.04 13.96 -7.98
CA ASN A 645 29.49 15.25 -8.45
C ASN A 645 28.46 16.34 -8.07
N PRO A 646 28.79 17.27 -7.16
CA PRO A 646 27.86 18.32 -6.73
C PRO A 646 27.33 19.21 -7.87
N LEU A 647 28.02 19.29 -9.01
CA LEU A 647 27.55 20.02 -10.19
C LEU A 647 26.30 19.40 -10.83
N MET A 648 26.04 18.11 -10.56
CA MET A 648 24.89 17.37 -11.10
C MET A 648 23.61 17.56 -10.30
N GLY A 649 23.66 18.21 -9.13
CA GLY A 649 22.53 18.41 -8.23
C GLY A 649 22.60 17.56 -6.96
N TYR A 650 21.44 17.19 -6.43
CA TYR A 650 21.33 16.55 -5.11
C TYR A 650 20.22 15.50 -5.06
N MET A 651 20.24 14.67 -4.04
CA MET A 651 19.28 13.59 -3.80
C MET A 651 18.85 13.55 -2.33
N ALA A 652 17.68 12.97 -2.05
CA ALA A 652 17.20 12.73 -0.71
C ALA A 652 16.50 11.36 -0.66
N SER A 653 16.60 10.67 0.47
CA SER A 653 15.95 9.37 0.64
C SER A 653 15.53 9.13 2.08
N GLY A 654 14.44 8.39 2.29
CA GLY A 654 14.03 8.00 3.64
C GLY A 654 12.94 6.94 3.65
N ALA A 655 12.85 6.22 4.77
CA ALA A 655 11.84 5.17 5.03
C ALA A 655 10.45 5.72 5.44
N ASP A 656 10.37 7.04 5.60
CA ASP A 656 9.18 7.78 6.07
C ASP A 656 8.54 8.63 4.98
N GLY A 657 8.72 8.20 3.73
CA GLY A 657 8.02 8.77 2.60
C GLY A 657 6.52 8.49 2.66
N HIS A 658 5.74 9.40 2.09
CA HIS A 658 4.30 9.34 1.98
C HIS A 658 3.91 9.27 0.50
N VAL A 659 3.08 8.29 0.16
CA VAL A 659 2.52 8.08 -1.17
C VAL A 659 1.01 8.14 -1.06
N PHE A 660 0.41 9.17 -1.64
CA PHE A 660 -1.04 9.33 -1.73
C PHE A 660 -1.51 8.88 -3.11
N GLN A 661 -2.11 7.70 -3.16
CA GLN A 661 -2.77 7.17 -4.35
C GLN A 661 -4.23 7.66 -4.37
N GLN A 662 -4.73 7.93 -5.57
CA GLN A 662 -6.05 8.50 -5.74
C GLN A 662 -6.77 7.89 -6.94
N SER A 663 -8.09 7.88 -6.85
CA SER A 663 -8.98 7.56 -7.96
C SER A 663 -10.02 8.67 -8.09
N LEU A 664 -10.14 9.19 -9.32
CA LEU A 664 -11.04 10.27 -9.70
C LEU A 664 -12.26 9.78 -10.50
N GLY A 665 -12.53 8.47 -10.50
CA GLY A 665 -13.63 7.88 -11.26
C GLY A 665 -13.41 7.93 -12.78
N GLU A 666 -14.41 7.43 -13.51
CA GLU A 666 -14.37 7.34 -14.98
C GLU A 666 -14.19 8.69 -15.68
N GLY A 667 -14.85 9.75 -15.20
CA GLY A 667 -14.79 11.09 -15.78
C GLY A 667 -13.66 11.97 -15.26
N GLY A 668 -12.84 11.51 -14.31
CA GLY A 668 -11.78 12.33 -13.71
C GLY A 668 -12.27 13.42 -12.74
N HIS A 669 -13.56 13.43 -12.39
CA HIS A 669 -14.20 14.43 -11.51
C HIS A 669 -14.58 13.90 -10.12
N GLY A 670 -14.09 12.71 -9.75
CA GLY A 670 -14.41 12.04 -8.49
C GLY A 670 -15.72 11.26 -8.54
N TYR A 671 -16.31 11.06 -7.37
CA TYR A 671 -17.51 10.26 -7.16
C TYR A 671 -18.61 11.07 -6.50
N ALA A 672 -19.85 10.78 -6.90
CA ALA A 672 -21.02 11.13 -6.12
C ALA A 672 -21.24 10.03 -5.09
N LEU A 673 -21.29 10.39 -3.80
CA LEU A 673 -21.35 9.45 -2.67
C LEU A 673 -22.54 9.76 -1.76
N CYS A 674 -23.28 8.72 -1.39
CA CYS A 674 -24.27 8.78 -0.32
C CYS A 674 -23.64 8.35 1.01
N LEU A 675 -23.47 9.29 1.95
CA LEU A 675 -22.94 9.01 3.29
C LEU A 675 -23.88 8.18 4.17
N SER A 676 -25.16 8.01 3.76
CA SER A 676 -26.13 7.21 4.53
C SER A 676 -26.04 5.72 4.23
N CYS A 677 -25.80 5.33 2.97
CA CYS A 677 -25.79 3.91 2.57
C CYS A 677 -24.51 3.44 1.87
N GLY A 678 -23.58 4.34 1.56
CA GLY A 678 -22.34 4.03 0.87
C GLY A 678 -22.47 3.83 -0.64
N ARG A 679 -23.67 4.04 -1.22
CA ARG A 679 -23.84 4.07 -2.69
C ARG A 679 -22.92 5.13 -3.28
N ALA A 680 -22.20 4.77 -4.34
CA ALA A 680 -21.39 5.74 -5.06
C ALA A 680 -21.37 5.44 -6.56
N GLU A 681 -21.15 6.47 -7.37
CA GLU A 681 -20.98 6.34 -8.81
C GLU A 681 -20.03 7.42 -9.35
N SER A 682 -19.26 7.08 -10.38
CA SER A 682 -18.30 7.99 -11.00
C SER A 682 -19.02 9.21 -11.59
N MET A 683 -18.51 10.41 -11.33
CA MET A 683 -19.00 11.63 -11.94
C MET A 683 -18.40 11.80 -13.33
N LEU A 684 -19.25 11.85 -14.35
CA LEU A 684 -18.84 12.08 -15.74
C LEU A 684 -18.63 13.57 -16.05
N ASN A 685 -19.23 14.45 -15.24
CA ASN A 685 -19.10 15.91 -15.33
C ASN A 685 -18.80 16.47 -13.93
N GLU A 686 -18.15 17.62 -13.84
CA GLU A 686 -17.69 18.23 -12.58
C GLU A 686 -18.82 18.66 -11.61
N ASN A 687 -19.98 19.09 -12.13
CA ASN A 687 -21.01 19.73 -11.31
C ASN A 687 -22.20 18.83 -10.98
N ASP A 688 -22.45 17.80 -11.79
CA ASP A 688 -23.69 17.02 -11.75
C ASP A 688 -23.45 15.60 -11.27
N ALA A 689 -24.23 15.18 -10.26
CA ALA A 689 -24.24 13.79 -9.85
C ALA A 689 -24.91 12.94 -10.95
N PRO A 690 -24.49 11.68 -11.15
CA PRO A 690 -25.16 10.78 -12.09
C PRO A 690 -26.65 10.64 -11.77
N LYS A 691 -27.51 10.62 -12.79
CA LYS A 691 -28.99 10.50 -12.63
C LYS A 691 -29.41 9.27 -11.83
N SER A 692 -28.63 8.19 -11.92
CA SER A 692 -28.79 6.96 -11.14
C SER A 692 -28.68 7.17 -9.63
N MET A 693 -28.12 8.29 -9.17
CA MET A 693 -27.95 8.62 -7.76
C MET A 693 -29.12 9.43 -7.15
N GLU A 694 -29.93 10.12 -7.95
CA GLU A 694 -30.99 11.04 -7.47
C GLU A 694 -32.14 10.33 -6.74
N ALA A 695 -32.39 9.05 -7.04
CA ALA A 695 -33.40 8.21 -6.40
C ALA A 695 -32.86 6.79 -6.17
N HIS A 696 -31.63 6.70 -5.68
CA HIS A 696 -30.93 5.43 -5.55
C HIS A 696 -31.46 4.58 -4.38
N TYR A 697 -31.21 3.28 -4.49
CA TYR A 697 -31.47 2.33 -3.43
C TYR A 697 -30.17 1.92 -2.70
N PRO A 698 -30.23 1.60 -1.40
CA PRO A 698 -29.07 1.12 -0.65
C PRO A 698 -28.44 -0.13 -1.30
N PRO A 699 -27.15 -0.15 -1.63
CA PRO A 699 -26.53 -1.29 -2.35
C PRO A 699 -26.53 -2.58 -1.53
N ARG A 700 -26.60 -2.47 -0.20
CA ARG A 700 -26.69 -3.59 0.74
C ARG A 700 -28.02 -3.56 1.49
N PRO A 701 -28.55 -4.73 1.90
CA PRO A 701 -29.74 -4.79 2.73
C PRO A 701 -29.54 -4.07 4.07
N GLY A 702 -30.48 -3.21 4.44
CA GLY A 702 -30.55 -2.50 5.74
C GLY A 702 -31.66 -2.98 6.67
N LYS A 703 -31.77 -2.37 7.87
CA LYS A 703 -32.78 -2.69 8.90
C LYS A 703 -34.22 -2.49 8.42
N ALA A 704 -34.47 -1.43 7.64
CA ALA A 704 -35.78 -1.03 7.14
C ALA A 704 -35.77 -0.98 5.61
N ASP A 705 -35.23 -2.03 4.97
CA ASP A 705 -35.00 -2.04 3.52
C ASP A 705 -36.26 -2.20 2.68
N ARG A 706 -37.36 -2.64 3.32
CA ARG A 706 -38.64 -2.93 2.66
C ARG A 706 -39.81 -2.30 3.39
N ASP A 707 -40.79 -1.85 2.60
CA ASP A 707 -42.08 -1.38 3.12
C ASP A 707 -43.02 -2.53 3.53
N SER A 708 -44.21 -2.19 4.02
CA SER A 708 -45.25 -3.16 4.40
C SER A 708 -45.80 -3.97 3.22
N GLN A 709 -45.55 -3.53 1.97
CA GLN A 709 -45.89 -4.22 0.73
C GLN A 709 -44.71 -4.99 0.13
N ASN A 710 -43.58 -5.08 0.86
CA ASN A 710 -42.37 -5.80 0.48
C ASN A 710 -41.59 -5.16 -0.69
N HIS A 711 -41.82 -3.89 -1.00
CA HIS A 711 -41.05 -3.11 -1.98
C HIS A 711 -39.81 -2.49 -1.37
N ARG A 712 -38.74 -2.35 -2.16
CA ARG A 712 -37.48 -1.72 -1.74
C ARG A 712 -37.69 -0.23 -1.53
N LEU A 713 -37.15 0.30 -0.44
CA LEU A 713 -37.24 1.73 -0.11
C LEU A 713 -36.06 2.52 -0.69
N ILE A 714 -36.35 3.68 -1.27
CA ILE A 714 -35.33 4.63 -1.73
C ILE A 714 -34.53 5.11 -0.51
N CYS A 715 -33.21 5.24 -0.67
CA CYS A 715 -32.37 5.70 0.42
C CYS A 715 -32.76 7.15 0.81
N PRO A 716 -33.01 7.45 2.10
CA PRO A 716 -33.27 8.82 2.54
C PRO A 716 -32.14 9.79 2.19
N GLY A 717 -30.90 9.30 2.09
CA GLY A 717 -29.71 10.07 1.70
C GLY A 717 -29.59 10.33 0.20
N SER A 718 -30.57 9.95 -0.63
CA SER A 718 -30.61 10.26 -2.07
C SER A 718 -30.72 11.75 -2.38
N THR A 719 -31.27 12.54 -1.45
CA THR A 719 -31.42 14.00 -1.59
C THR A 719 -30.19 14.80 -1.14
N ALA A 720 -29.24 14.15 -0.44
CA ALA A 720 -28.06 14.78 0.15
C ALA A 720 -26.79 14.02 -0.24
N LEU A 721 -26.41 14.13 -1.51
CA LEU A 721 -25.22 13.50 -2.07
C LEU A 721 -23.99 14.39 -1.90
N MET A 722 -22.87 13.79 -1.50
CA MET A 722 -21.56 14.43 -1.56
C MET A 722 -21.01 14.27 -2.97
N LYS A 723 -20.66 15.38 -3.62
CA LYS A 723 -20.08 15.41 -4.96
C LYS A 723 -18.56 15.61 -4.87
N ASN A 724 -17.84 15.31 -5.96
CA ASN A 724 -16.40 15.52 -6.08
C ASN A 724 -15.56 14.80 -5.02
N VAL A 725 -16.07 13.67 -4.50
CA VAL A 725 -15.35 12.86 -3.52
C VAL A 725 -14.27 12.07 -4.24
N THR A 726 -13.03 12.18 -3.79
CA THR A 726 -11.90 11.38 -4.26
C THR A 726 -11.78 10.13 -3.40
N LEU A 727 -11.64 8.96 -4.02
CA LEU A 727 -11.23 7.77 -3.28
C LEU A 727 -9.71 7.79 -3.15
N GLY A 728 -9.21 7.85 -1.92
CA GLY A 728 -7.79 8.03 -1.65
C GLY A 728 -7.22 6.95 -0.74
N ALA A 729 -5.90 6.75 -0.86
CA ALA A 729 -5.13 5.84 -0.02
C ALA A 729 -3.78 6.47 0.29
N LEU A 730 -3.53 6.78 1.56
CA LEU A 730 -2.22 7.25 2.02
C LEU A 730 -1.41 6.07 2.55
N ALA A 731 -0.29 5.78 1.92
CA ALA A 731 0.65 4.75 2.35
C ALA A 731 1.98 5.39 2.79
N ARG A 732 2.56 4.89 3.88
CA ARG A 732 3.93 5.24 4.30
C ARG A 732 4.90 4.19 3.78
N THR A 733 5.92 4.62 3.05
CA THR A 733 6.85 3.74 2.33
C THR A 733 8.22 4.39 2.15
N ASP A 734 9.20 3.62 1.68
CA ASP A 734 10.52 4.13 1.32
C ASP A 734 10.44 4.94 0.03
N VAL A 735 11.06 6.12 0.03
CA VAL A 735 11.07 7.05 -1.10
C VAL A 735 12.49 7.54 -1.31
N PHE A 736 12.88 7.64 -2.58
CA PHE A 736 14.08 8.31 -3.06
C PHE A 736 13.68 9.41 -4.02
N GLU A 737 14.29 10.58 -3.91
CA GLU A 737 14.12 11.68 -4.85
C GLU A 737 15.46 12.28 -5.26
N MET A 738 15.51 12.79 -6.49
CA MET A 738 16.69 13.40 -7.07
C MET A 738 16.31 14.64 -7.86
N VAL A 739 17.05 15.73 -7.64
CA VAL A 739 16.96 16.96 -8.41
C VAL A 739 18.22 17.08 -9.24
N LEU A 740 18.06 16.96 -10.57
CA LEU A 740 19.16 17.00 -11.52
C LEU A 740 19.43 18.42 -12.03
N ARG A 741 20.72 18.72 -12.15
CA ARG A 741 21.28 19.95 -12.69
C ARG A 741 22.28 19.60 -13.78
N LYS A 742 22.27 20.31 -14.89
CA LYS A 742 23.27 20.13 -15.97
C LYS A 742 24.63 20.63 -15.49
N PRO A 743 25.69 19.80 -15.54
CA PRO A 743 27.03 20.22 -15.11
C PRO A 743 27.62 21.37 -15.93
N GLN A 744 27.26 21.50 -17.21
CA GLN A 744 27.89 22.44 -18.14
C GLN A 744 27.43 23.88 -17.97
N ASN A 745 26.15 24.10 -17.67
CA ASN A 745 25.53 25.44 -17.59
C ASN A 745 24.75 25.68 -16.29
N GLY A 746 24.64 24.67 -15.43
CA GLY A 746 23.93 24.76 -14.16
C GLY A 746 22.40 24.78 -14.27
N GLU A 747 21.83 24.45 -15.42
CA GLU A 747 20.40 24.45 -15.68
C GLU A 747 19.68 23.26 -15.02
N TYR A 748 18.57 23.53 -14.32
CA TYR A 748 17.69 22.50 -13.74
C TYR A 748 16.53 22.16 -14.68
N LEU A 749 15.85 21.03 -14.42
CA LEU A 749 14.63 20.65 -15.15
C LEU A 749 13.47 21.61 -14.85
N PRO A 750 12.93 22.34 -15.83
CA PRO A 750 11.85 23.31 -15.59
C PRO A 750 10.47 22.64 -15.42
N ASP A 751 9.74 22.99 -14.37
CA ASP A 751 8.38 22.48 -14.06
C ASP A 751 7.27 23.06 -14.95
N ASN A 752 7.48 24.26 -15.47
CA ASN A 752 6.49 25.01 -16.25
C ASN A 752 6.48 24.68 -17.75
N THR A 753 7.32 23.76 -18.23
CA THR A 753 7.39 23.37 -19.64
C THR A 753 6.92 21.93 -19.85
N GLU A 754 6.30 21.68 -21.01
CA GLU A 754 5.92 20.32 -21.40
C GLU A 754 7.15 19.43 -21.61
N GLU A 755 8.20 19.96 -22.25
CA GLU A 755 9.48 19.26 -22.44
C GLU A 755 10.10 18.85 -21.11
N GLY A 756 10.16 19.74 -20.11
CA GLY A 756 10.68 19.42 -18.79
C GLY A 756 9.92 18.27 -18.10
N ARG A 757 8.59 18.20 -18.28
CA ARG A 757 7.78 17.09 -17.75
C ARG A 757 8.04 15.77 -18.48
N ILE A 758 8.18 15.80 -19.79
CA ILE A 758 8.54 14.62 -20.60
C ILE A 758 9.93 14.10 -20.18
N VAL A 759 10.92 15.00 -20.06
CA VAL A 759 12.27 14.63 -19.62
C VAL A 759 12.23 14.05 -18.21
N ALA A 760 11.63 14.75 -17.24
CA ALA A 760 11.57 14.27 -15.86
C ALA A 760 10.87 12.91 -15.73
N MET A 761 9.75 12.71 -16.42
CA MET A 761 9.03 11.43 -16.40
C MET A 761 9.87 10.31 -17.05
N THR A 762 10.50 10.61 -18.18
CA THR A 762 11.39 9.66 -18.88
C THR A 762 12.58 9.25 -18.02
N LEU A 763 13.20 10.22 -17.32
CA LEU A 763 14.31 9.96 -16.39
C LEU A 763 13.84 9.14 -15.19
N ALA A 764 12.65 9.41 -14.64
CA ALA A 764 12.08 8.63 -13.54
C ALA A 764 11.90 7.15 -13.91
N VAL A 765 11.37 6.88 -15.11
CA VAL A 765 11.18 5.51 -15.61
C VAL A 765 12.51 4.81 -15.91
N ALA A 766 13.46 5.50 -16.55
CA ALA A 766 14.78 4.94 -16.82
C ALA A 766 15.56 4.63 -15.53
N LEU A 767 15.49 5.52 -14.54
CA LEU A 767 16.14 5.35 -13.24
C LEU A 767 15.53 4.19 -12.46
N ARG A 768 14.20 4.03 -12.50
CA ARG A 768 13.49 2.88 -11.93
C ARG A 768 14.00 1.56 -12.48
N GLN A 769 14.13 1.46 -13.81
CA GLN A 769 14.64 0.24 -14.45
C GLN A 769 16.11 -0.02 -14.09
N ALA A 770 16.93 1.02 -14.03
CA ALA A 770 18.33 0.91 -13.63
C ALA A 770 18.47 0.39 -12.20
N LEU A 771 17.72 0.95 -11.24
CA LEU A 771 17.72 0.49 -9.85
C LEU A 771 17.23 -0.95 -9.72
N ALA A 772 16.11 -1.30 -10.37
CA ALA A 772 15.59 -2.67 -10.36
C ALA A 772 16.61 -3.68 -10.91
N GLY A 773 17.32 -3.31 -11.98
CA GLY A 773 18.39 -4.12 -12.56
C GLY A 773 19.59 -4.30 -11.63
N VAL A 774 19.99 -3.26 -10.90
CA VAL A 774 21.10 -3.33 -9.92
C VAL A 774 20.73 -4.22 -8.71
N LEU A 775 19.50 -4.10 -8.22
CA LEU A 775 19.03 -4.88 -7.05
C LEU A 775 18.59 -6.30 -7.40
N GLY A 776 18.38 -6.58 -8.69
CA GLY A 776 17.90 -7.86 -9.19
C GLY A 776 16.44 -8.17 -8.83
N ILE A 777 15.61 -7.13 -8.77
CA ILE A 777 14.19 -7.22 -8.45
C ILE A 777 13.31 -6.88 -9.67
N SER A 778 12.01 -7.13 -9.57
CA SER A 778 11.06 -6.69 -10.60
C SER A 778 10.87 -5.17 -10.52
N ALA A 779 10.94 -4.48 -11.66
CA ALA A 779 10.65 -3.04 -11.73
C ALA A 779 9.23 -2.70 -11.21
N ALA A 780 8.30 -3.66 -11.22
CA ALA A 780 6.96 -3.49 -10.67
C ALA A 780 6.91 -3.31 -9.14
N GLU A 781 8.00 -3.58 -8.41
CA GLU A 781 8.12 -3.37 -6.97
C GLU A 781 8.46 -1.91 -6.60
N LEU A 782 8.94 -1.13 -7.58
CA LEU A 782 9.28 0.28 -7.45
C LEU A 782 8.29 1.14 -8.24
N GLY A 783 7.59 2.06 -7.60
CA GLY A 783 6.83 3.11 -8.27
C GLY A 783 7.74 4.26 -8.71
N TYR A 784 7.21 5.12 -9.59
CA TYR A 784 7.88 6.32 -10.07
C TYR A 784 6.92 7.51 -10.05
N SER A 785 7.45 8.71 -9.84
CA SER A 785 6.69 9.95 -9.89
C SER A 785 7.61 11.14 -10.18
N VAL A 786 7.01 12.29 -10.47
CA VAL A 786 7.69 13.57 -10.58
C VAL A 786 6.95 14.61 -9.76
N ARG A 787 7.68 15.53 -9.14
CA ARG A 787 7.07 16.63 -8.39
C ARG A 787 7.82 17.95 -8.57
N PRO A 788 7.12 19.09 -8.44
CA PRO A 788 7.78 20.37 -8.35
C PRO A 788 8.53 20.53 -7.02
N VAL A 789 9.68 21.18 -7.09
CA VAL A 789 10.54 21.61 -5.99
C VAL A 789 10.91 23.07 -6.24
N ARG A 790 10.86 23.90 -5.20
CA ARG A 790 11.29 25.29 -5.28
C ARG A 790 12.68 25.43 -4.69
N LEU A 791 13.60 25.98 -5.47
CA LEU A 791 14.95 26.31 -5.04
C LEU A 791 14.95 27.60 -4.18
N GLU A 792 16.06 27.86 -3.49
CA GLU A 792 16.23 29.02 -2.61
C GLU A 792 16.09 30.36 -3.35
N ASP A 793 16.55 30.41 -4.61
CA ASP A 793 16.40 31.56 -5.51
C ASP A 793 14.94 31.79 -5.98
N GLY A 794 14.03 30.87 -5.61
CA GLY A 794 12.62 30.94 -5.92
C GLY A 794 12.20 30.25 -7.22
N GLN A 795 13.12 29.69 -8.01
CA GLN A 795 12.83 28.93 -9.23
C GLN A 795 12.08 27.62 -8.92
N SER A 796 11.09 27.26 -9.75
CA SER A 796 10.38 25.96 -9.67
C SER A 796 11.01 24.96 -10.65
N VAL A 797 11.46 23.82 -10.14
CA VAL A 797 12.14 22.76 -10.87
C VAL A 797 11.47 21.40 -10.62
N LEU A 798 11.79 20.39 -11.42
CA LEU A 798 11.24 19.04 -11.25
C LEU A 798 12.24 18.13 -10.51
N ALA A 799 11.73 17.43 -9.50
CA ALA A 799 12.38 16.27 -8.89
C ALA A 799 11.85 14.97 -9.50
N VAL A 800 12.76 14.03 -9.70
CA VAL A 800 12.48 12.65 -10.08
C VAL A 800 12.36 11.82 -8.81
N GLN A 801 11.32 10.99 -8.70
CA GLN A 801 11.05 10.21 -7.48
C GLN A 801 10.85 8.73 -7.79
N LEU A 802 11.42 7.88 -6.93
CA LEU A 802 11.18 6.44 -6.85
C LEU A 802 10.63 6.10 -5.48
N TYR A 803 9.74 5.11 -5.39
CA TYR A 803 9.18 4.70 -4.12
C TYR A 803 8.85 3.20 -4.10
N ASP A 804 8.85 2.58 -2.93
CA ASP A 804 8.44 1.18 -2.82
C ASP A 804 6.91 1.07 -2.93
N VAL A 805 6.42 0.21 -3.83
CA VAL A 805 4.97 0.05 -4.09
C VAL A 805 4.25 -0.57 -2.89
N ILE A 806 4.95 -1.37 -2.09
CA ILE A 806 4.37 -2.07 -0.93
C ILE A 806 4.25 -1.10 0.24
N SER A 807 3.03 -0.99 0.80
CA SER A 807 2.80 -0.28 2.05
C SER A 807 3.70 -0.80 3.17
N GLY A 808 4.42 0.10 3.82
CA GLY A 808 5.39 -0.25 4.83
C GLY A 808 6.85 -0.16 4.37
N GLY A 809 7.09 -0.11 3.05
CA GLY A 809 8.42 -0.08 2.48
C GLY A 809 9.15 -1.43 2.52
N ALA A 810 9.89 -1.73 1.47
CA ALA A 810 10.79 -2.88 1.35
C ALA A 810 12.28 -2.48 1.53
N GLY A 811 12.59 -1.17 1.49
CA GLY A 811 13.94 -0.63 1.54
C GLY A 811 14.62 -0.52 0.17
N PHE A 812 13.90 -0.73 -0.94
CA PHE A 812 14.52 -0.72 -2.27
C PHE A 812 14.80 0.71 -2.74
N ALA A 813 13.80 1.60 -2.70
CA ALA A 813 13.98 3.00 -3.08
C ALA A 813 15.03 3.70 -2.20
N SER A 814 15.00 3.50 -0.88
CA SER A 814 15.96 4.10 0.05
C SER A 814 17.39 3.54 -0.07
N SER A 815 17.59 2.43 -0.79
CA SER A 815 18.92 1.92 -1.14
C SER A 815 19.57 2.61 -2.34
N ALA A 816 18.78 3.34 -3.15
CA ALA A 816 19.25 3.98 -4.39
C ALA A 816 20.51 4.86 -4.21
N PRO A 817 20.67 5.66 -3.14
CA PRO A 817 21.89 6.43 -2.93
C PRO A 817 23.16 5.58 -2.96
N VAL A 818 23.13 4.38 -2.37
CA VAL A 818 24.29 3.44 -2.29
C VAL A 818 24.76 3.00 -3.67
N HIS A 819 23.86 3.02 -4.66
CA HIS A 819 24.11 2.59 -6.02
C HIS A 819 24.05 3.75 -7.03
N ILE A 820 24.09 5.01 -6.57
CA ILE A 820 23.77 6.19 -7.39
C ILE A 820 24.57 6.28 -8.69
N GLU A 821 25.88 6.00 -8.65
CA GLU A 821 26.74 6.01 -9.84
C GLU A 821 26.31 4.94 -10.86
N ALA A 822 26.08 3.71 -10.38
CA ALA A 822 25.68 2.58 -11.22
C ALA A 822 24.27 2.79 -11.83
N ILE A 823 23.33 3.35 -11.07
CA ILE A 823 21.98 3.60 -11.56
C ILE A 823 21.95 4.78 -12.55
N LEU A 824 22.77 5.82 -12.38
CA LEU A 824 22.89 6.92 -13.36
C LEU A 824 23.50 6.43 -14.67
N GLN A 825 24.55 5.60 -14.61
CA GLN A 825 25.12 4.96 -15.81
C GLN A 825 24.10 4.03 -16.49
N GLY A 826 23.40 3.23 -15.70
CA GLY A 826 22.32 2.35 -16.17
C GLY A 826 21.19 3.13 -16.84
N MET A 827 20.77 4.26 -16.25
CA MET A 827 19.74 5.15 -16.79
C MET A 827 20.12 5.66 -18.18
N VAL A 828 21.33 6.22 -18.35
CA VAL A 828 21.79 6.70 -19.67
C VAL A 828 21.87 5.56 -20.68
N LYS A 829 22.37 4.39 -20.27
CA LYS A 829 22.42 3.19 -21.12
C LYS A 829 21.04 2.78 -21.61
N GLN A 830 20.01 2.81 -20.75
CA GLN A 830 18.64 2.48 -21.14
C GLN A 830 18.08 3.46 -22.18
N LEU A 831 18.32 4.76 -22.00
CA LEU A 831 17.87 5.77 -22.94
C LEU A 831 18.55 5.64 -24.32
N GLY A 832 19.77 5.10 -24.36
CA GLY A 832 20.58 4.81 -25.54
C GLY A 832 20.05 3.69 -26.48
N CYS A 833 18.81 3.23 -26.29
CA CYS A 833 18.16 2.22 -27.13
C CYS A 833 18.27 2.52 -28.63
N ARG A 834 18.42 1.50 -29.48
CA ARG A 834 18.49 1.66 -30.95
C ARG A 834 17.24 1.16 -31.68
N HIS A 835 16.29 0.62 -30.94
CA HIS A 835 15.14 -0.11 -31.50
C HIS A 835 13.86 0.72 -31.60
N CYS A 836 13.81 1.94 -31.07
CA CYS A 836 12.61 2.79 -31.07
C CYS A 836 12.93 4.28 -31.21
N ASP A 837 11.94 5.09 -31.60
CA ASP A 837 12.10 6.54 -31.68
C ASP A 837 11.82 7.25 -30.34
N THR A 838 10.73 6.90 -29.65
CA THR A 838 10.30 7.52 -28.39
C THR A 838 10.55 6.60 -27.19
N ALA A 839 9.85 5.47 -27.13
CA ALA A 839 9.94 4.49 -26.06
C ALA A 839 9.56 3.08 -26.56
N CYS A 840 10.17 2.04 -26.00
CA CYS A 840 9.80 0.65 -26.25
C CYS A 840 9.97 -0.18 -24.97
N SER A 841 9.58 -1.44 -25.00
CA SER A 841 9.67 -2.32 -23.84
C SER A 841 11.07 -2.73 -23.44
N GLU A 842 12.05 -2.55 -24.31
CA GLU A 842 13.45 -2.76 -23.96
C GLU A 842 13.98 -1.68 -23.05
N CYS A 843 13.49 -0.44 -23.21
CA CYS A 843 14.09 0.74 -22.59
C CYS A 843 13.22 1.45 -21.55
N LEU A 844 11.89 1.52 -21.74
CA LEU A 844 11.02 2.38 -20.91
C LEU A 844 9.60 1.82 -20.70
N LEU A 845 9.04 1.03 -21.63
CA LEU A 845 7.63 0.62 -21.60
C LEU A 845 7.41 -0.74 -20.91
N ASP A 846 6.60 -0.76 -19.86
CA ASP A 846 6.13 -1.98 -19.22
C ASP A 846 4.63 -1.88 -18.91
N SER A 847 4.09 -2.87 -18.19
CA SER A 847 2.66 -2.92 -17.87
C SER A 847 2.17 -1.74 -17.02
N GLN A 848 3.05 -1.06 -16.29
CA GLN A 848 2.74 0.11 -15.48
C GLN A 848 3.03 1.41 -16.24
N THR A 849 4.18 1.51 -16.92
CA THR A 849 4.59 2.75 -17.62
C THR A 849 3.82 3.01 -18.91
N ARG A 850 3.11 2.01 -19.45
CA ARG A 850 2.20 2.20 -20.59
C ARG A 850 1.14 3.29 -20.36
N HIS A 851 0.79 3.61 -19.11
CA HIS A 851 -0.21 4.62 -18.81
C HIS A 851 0.30 6.05 -19.02
N ASP A 852 1.63 6.22 -19.02
CA ASP A 852 2.31 7.49 -19.25
C ASP A 852 3.04 7.51 -20.59
N HIS A 853 2.67 6.65 -21.56
CA HIS A 853 3.41 6.49 -22.82
C HIS A 853 3.56 7.80 -23.61
N ASP A 854 2.58 8.71 -23.49
CA ASP A 854 2.60 10.04 -24.13
C ASP A 854 3.62 10.99 -23.50
N LEU A 855 4.09 10.70 -22.29
CA LEU A 855 5.08 11.49 -21.55
C LEU A 855 6.49 10.87 -21.60
N LEU A 856 6.70 9.83 -22.42
CA LEU A 856 7.97 9.11 -22.51
C LEU A 856 8.66 9.32 -23.87
N ASP A 857 9.79 10.04 -23.85
CA ASP A 857 10.63 10.24 -25.03
C ASP A 857 12.12 10.17 -24.65
N ARG A 858 12.75 9.06 -25.02
CA ARG A 858 14.17 8.80 -24.73
C ARG A 858 15.12 9.77 -25.43
N LYS A 859 14.77 10.26 -26.62
CA LYS A 859 15.67 11.13 -27.42
C LYS A 859 15.68 12.53 -26.84
N VAL A 860 14.52 13.04 -26.43
CA VAL A 860 14.41 14.33 -25.73
C VAL A 860 15.16 14.28 -24.40
N ALA A 861 15.01 13.19 -23.63
CA ALA A 861 15.76 13.01 -22.39
C ALA A 861 17.28 12.93 -22.60
N LEU A 862 17.76 12.18 -23.60
CA LEU A 862 19.19 12.13 -23.95
C LEU A 862 19.73 13.49 -24.41
N ALA A 863 18.99 14.18 -25.26
CA ALA A 863 19.36 15.51 -25.74
C ALA A 863 19.47 16.52 -24.59
N TRP A 864 18.59 16.42 -23.58
CA TRP A 864 18.67 17.25 -22.39
C TRP A 864 19.89 16.91 -21.52
N LEU A 865 20.19 15.63 -21.31
CA LEU A 865 21.38 15.21 -20.53
C LEU A 865 22.69 15.64 -21.19
N GLY A 866 22.76 15.56 -22.52
CA GLY A 866 23.96 15.83 -23.31
C GLY A 866 24.97 14.67 -23.34
N ASP A 867 25.86 14.68 -24.34
CA ASP A 867 26.80 13.57 -24.60
C ASP A 867 27.82 13.38 -23.46
N ASP A 868 28.21 14.48 -22.79
CA ASP A 868 29.22 14.47 -21.73
C ASP A 868 28.66 14.10 -20.35
N PHE A 869 27.35 13.91 -20.18
CA PHE A 869 26.74 13.65 -18.86
C PHE A 869 27.42 12.48 -18.11
N THR A 870 27.78 11.43 -18.84
CA THR A 870 28.44 10.24 -18.26
C THR A 870 29.84 10.51 -17.72
N TYR A 871 30.54 11.53 -18.23
CA TYR A 871 31.86 11.95 -17.74
C TYR A 871 31.77 12.57 -16.34
N TYR A 872 30.65 13.18 -15.99
CA TYR A 872 30.42 13.79 -14.68
C TYR A 872 29.92 12.79 -13.63
N ILE A 873 29.57 11.55 -14.00
CA ILE A 873 29.12 10.53 -13.05
C ILE A 873 30.32 10.03 -12.23
N GLY A 874 30.40 10.43 -10.97
CA GLY A 874 31.42 10.01 -10.02
C GLY A 874 31.99 11.18 -9.22
N LEU A 875 33.01 10.93 -8.40
CA LEU A 875 33.71 11.98 -7.68
C LEU A 875 34.60 12.78 -8.65
N PRO A 876 34.56 14.13 -8.62
CA PRO A 876 35.56 14.93 -9.31
C PRO A 876 36.93 14.80 -8.61
N ASP A 877 38.02 15.01 -9.35
CA ASP A 877 39.40 14.78 -8.87
C ASP A 877 39.71 15.48 -7.54
N GLU A 878 39.20 16.70 -7.34
CA GLU A 878 39.38 17.49 -6.11
C GLU A 878 38.69 16.89 -4.87
N GLU A 879 37.60 16.15 -5.07
CA GLU A 879 36.85 15.49 -4.00
C GLU A 879 37.41 14.12 -3.67
N THR A 880 38.32 13.56 -4.46
CA THR A 880 38.99 12.29 -4.13
C THR A 880 39.93 12.42 -2.92
N PHE A 881 40.29 13.66 -2.55
CA PHE A 881 41.29 13.97 -1.51
C PHE A 881 42.63 13.25 -1.74
N SER A 882 43.00 12.90 -2.98
CA SER A 882 44.17 12.07 -3.27
C SER A 882 44.18 10.70 -2.57
N LEU A 883 43.03 10.23 -2.08
CA LEU A 883 42.90 8.89 -1.54
C LEU A 883 42.95 7.86 -2.69
N PRO A 884 43.66 6.73 -2.51
CA PRO A 884 43.56 5.63 -3.45
C PRO A 884 42.12 5.13 -3.50
N ASP A 885 41.69 4.65 -4.67
CA ASP A 885 40.37 4.01 -4.88
C ASP A 885 39.16 4.75 -4.28
N ALA A 886 39.26 6.07 -4.17
CA ALA A 886 38.24 6.94 -3.59
C ALA A 886 36.88 6.70 -4.25
N ARG A 887 35.87 6.40 -3.43
CA ARG A 887 34.48 6.23 -3.85
C ARG A 887 33.58 7.13 -3.04
N TYR A 888 32.56 7.65 -3.70
CA TYR A 888 31.51 8.40 -3.04
C TYR A 888 30.82 7.51 -2.00
N CYS A 889 30.57 8.06 -0.81
CA CYS A 889 29.89 7.37 0.27
C CYS A 889 28.62 8.14 0.66
N PRO A 890 27.43 7.69 0.23
CA PRO A 890 26.19 8.38 0.52
C PRO A 890 25.78 8.22 1.98
N GLY A 891 25.18 9.28 2.52
CA GLY A 891 24.58 9.34 3.85
C GLY A 891 25.54 9.85 4.92
N ALA A 892 25.13 9.72 6.18
CA ALA A 892 25.91 10.22 7.30
C ALA A 892 27.16 9.36 7.59
N ILE A 893 28.18 9.95 8.20
CA ILE A 893 29.38 9.21 8.65
C ILE A 893 28.96 8.07 9.59
N GLY A 894 28.00 8.34 10.47
CA GLY A 894 27.49 7.37 11.45
C GLY A 894 26.83 6.16 10.80
N ASP A 895 26.07 6.36 9.72
CA ASP A 895 25.42 5.28 8.97
C ASP A 895 26.46 4.38 8.30
N THR A 896 27.54 4.98 7.81
CA THR A 896 28.65 4.28 7.17
C THR A 896 29.45 3.45 8.18
N ILE A 897 29.77 4.03 9.33
CA ILE A 897 30.41 3.31 10.44
C ILE A 897 29.51 2.14 10.88
N ARG A 898 28.21 2.36 11.03
CA ARG A 898 27.26 1.31 11.43
C ARG A 898 27.22 0.16 10.42
N ARG A 899 27.19 0.46 9.12
CA ARG A 899 27.29 -0.56 8.05
C ARG A 899 28.60 -1.36 8.16
N ALA A 900 29.72 -0.68 8.37
CA ALA A 900 31.02 -1.32 8.51
C ALA A 900 31.13 -2.22 9.75
N ILE A 901 30.56 -1.81 10.89
CA ILE A 901 30.45 -2.66 12.08
C ILE A 901 29.65 -3.93 11.77
N ASN A 902 28.53 -3.80 11.05
CA ASN A 902 27.73 -4.95 10.64
C ASN A 902 28.47 -5.88 9.67
N GLU A 903 29.42 -5.36 8.90
CA GLU A 903 30.34 -6.13 8.03
C GLU A 903 31.52 -6.76 8.80
N GLY A 904 31.62 -6.56 10.12
CA GLY A 904 32.62 -7.19 10.98
C GLY A 904 33.83 -6.31 11.31
N ALA A 905 33.63 -5.00 11.50
CA ALA A 905 34.70 -4.14 12.00
C ALA A 905 35.16 -4.54 13.41
N GLU A 906 36.48 -4.52 13.63
CA GLU A 906 37.13 -4.88 14.90
C GLU A 906 37.58 -3.64 15.70
N LYS A 907 37.94 -2.55 14.99
CA LYS A 907 38.40 -1.30 15.58
C LYS A 907 37.93 -0.06 14.82
N LEU A 908 37.60 0.99 15.55
CA LEU A 908 37.28 2.33 15.06
C LEU A 908 38.31 3.33 15.56
N THR A 909 38.79 4.19 14.66
CA THR A 909 39.57 5.38 14.98
C THR A 909 38.76 6.58 14.53
N LEU A 910 38.41 7.48 15.45
CA LEU A 910 37.51 8.61 15.21
C LEU A 910 38.23 9.92 15.53
N TRP A 911 38.20 10.88 14.61
CA TRP A 911 38.84 12.17 14.79
C TRP A 911 37.90 13.17 15.46
N MET A 912 38.37 13.78 16.55
CA MET A 912 37.74 14.91 17.20
C MET A 912 38.46 16.18 16.78
N THR A 913 37.73 17.12 16.17
CA THR A 913 38.26 18.39 15.66
C THR A 913 37.54 19.58 16.32
N GLY A 914 37.88 20.79 15.88
CA GLY A 914 37.34 22.03 16.42
C GLY A 914 38.01 22.48 17.71
N ALA A 915 37.67 23.67 18.17
CA ALA A 915 38.22 24.21 19.39
C ALA A 915 37.60 23.53 20.62
N PRO A 916 38.35 23.22 21.70
CA PRO A 916 37.81 22.48 22.85
C PRO A 916 36.60 23.11 23.55
N ASN A 917 36.41 24.42 23.43
CA ASN A 917 35.24 25.14 23.94
C ASN A 917 33.94 24.87 23.15
N GLU A 918 34.04 24.39 21.91
CA GLU A 918 32.90 24.00 21.07
C GLU A 918 32.41 22.57 21.38
N TRP A 919 33.19 21.78 22.13
CA TRP A 919 32.88 20.40 22.45
C TRP A 919 31.76 20.29 23.48
N ASP A 920 30.79 19.43 23.19
CA ASP A 920 29.80 18.92 24.13
C ASP A 920 29.96 17.40 24.26
N LEU A 921 30.81 16.99 25.19
CA LEU A 921 31.04 15.58 25.49
C LEU A 921 29.84 14.93 26.21
N TYR A 922 28.87 15.73 26.68
CA TYR A 922 27.62 15.24 27.25
C TYR A 922 26.53 15.03 26.22
N ALA A 923 26.67 15.60 25.03
CA ALA A 923 25.71 15.42 23.95
C ALA A 923 25.38 13.94 23.73
N ARG A 924 24.08 13.66 23.81
CA ARG A 924 23.52 12.31 23.68
C ARG A 924 24.04 11.59 22.43
N GLN A 925 24.06 12.25 21.28
CA GLN A 925 24.50 11.68 20.00
C GLN A 925 25.93 11.16 20.08
N PHE A 926 26.86 11.97 20.60
CA PHE A 926 28.25 11.58 20.79
C PHE A 926 28.39 10.43 21.79
N ARG A 927 27.87 10.57 23.03
CA ARG A 927 28.00 9.54 24.07
C ARG A 927 27.38 8.22 23.66
N ALA A 928 26.18 8.25 23.11
CA ALA A 928 25.47 7.05 22.69
C ALA A 928 26.23 6.33 21.58
N ALA A 929 26.85 7.05 20.64
CA ALA A 929 27.67 6.46 19.59
C ALA A 929 28.87 5.70 20.20
N ILE A 930 29.69 6.37 21.01
CA ILE A 930 30.90 5.78 21.60
C ILE A 930 30.56 4.60 22.53
N GLN A 931 29.56 4.76 23.40
CA GLN A 931 29.10 3.67 24.28
C GLN A 931 28.54 2.50 23.49
N SER A 932 27.81 2.74 22.40
CA SER A 932 27.29 1.69 21.54
C SER A 932 28.44 0.91 20.90
N TYR A 933 29.42 1.59 20.31
CA TYR A 933 30.58 0.96 19.70
C TYR A 933 31.36 0.10 20.70
N ARG A 934 31.60 0.63 21.91
CA ARG A 934 32.45 -0.07 22.88
C ARG A 934 31.72 -1.16 23.66
N LEU A 935 30.54 -0.85 24.21
CA LEU A 935 29.84 -1.74 25.14
C LEU A 935 28.89 -2.71 24.45
N LYS A 936 28.27 -2.31 23.34
CA LYS A 936 27.27 -3.13 22.63
C LYS A 936 27.86 -3.86 21.44
N ASP A 937 28.67 -3.15 20.65
CA ASP A 937 29.27 -3.70 19.44
C ASP A 937 30.58 -4.46 19.74
N ASN A 938 31.16 -4.23 20.93
CA ASN A 938 32.44 -4.80 21.37
C ASN A 938 33.59 -4.50 20.39
N VAL A 939 33.59 -3.29 19.83
CA VAL A 939 34.60 -2.79 18.91
C VAL A 939 35.62 -1.98 19.70
N GLU A 940 36.90 -2.07 19.35
CA GLU A 940 37.91 -1.17 19.92
C GLU A 940 37.68 0.26 19.42
N VAL A 941 37.81 1.25 20.30
CA VAL A 941 37.58 2.66 19.93
C VAL A 941 38.77 3.51 20.34
N ASP A 942 39.37 4.18 19.37
CA ASP A 942 40.38 5.21 19.56
C ASP A 942 39.77 6.57 19.21
N LEU A 943 39.81 7.52 20.15
CA LEU A 943 39.44 8.91 19.95
C LEU A 943 40.70 9.74 19.73
N VAL A 944 40.84 10.33 18.55
CA VAL A 944 41.97 11.19 18.21
C VAL A 944 41.63 12.63 18.61
N ILE A 945 42.34 13.17 19.60
CA ILE A 945 42.12 14.52 20.13
C ILE A 945 43.17 15.52 19.59
N PRO A 946 42.81 16.80 19.41
CA PRO A 946 43.76 17.84 19.00
C PRO A 946 44.87 18.05 20.04
N ALA A 947 46.03 18.52 19.60
CA ALA A 947 47.09 18.94 20.51
C ALA A 947 46.66 20.20 21.29
N GLY A 948 47.05 20.29 22.56
CA GLY A 948 46.79 21.48 23.40
C GLY A 948 45.49 21.47 24.21
N VAL A 949 44.85 20.31 24.40
CA VAL A 949 43.74 20.16 25.34
C VAL A 949 44.27 20.07 26.78
N ASP A 950 44.14 21.14 27.57
CA ASP A 950 44.62 21.24 28.95
C ASP A 950 43.55 21.66 29.98
N ASP A 951 42.31 21.95 29.52
CA ASP A 951 41.19 22.32 30.38
C ASP A 951 40.87 21.20 31.40
N PRO A 952 40.92 21.48 32.72
CA PRO A 952 40.71 20.46 33.74
C PRO A 952 39.32 19.83 33.74
N ASP A 953 38.27 20.59 33.40
CA ASP A 953 36.89 20.11 33.34
C ASP A 953 36.73 19.16 32.14
N LEU A 954 37.30 19.51 30.99
CA LEU A 954 37.24 18.69 29.78
C LEU A 954 38.12 17.43 29.88
N LEU A 955 39.30 17.51 30.50
CA LEU A 955 40.14 16.35 30.79
C LEU A 955 39.45 15.35 31.73
N HIS A 956 38.67 15.86 32.69
CA HIS A 956 37.84 15.01 33.55
C HIS A 956 36.73 14.32 32.76
N GLU A 957 36.04 15.03 31.87
CA GLU A 957 35.01 14.45 31.00
C GLU A 957 35.57 13.34 30.08
N LEU A 958 36.73 13.58 29.47
CA LEU A 958 37.45 12.59 28.67
C LEU A 958 37.83 11.34 29.48
N SER A 959 38.12 11.48 30.78
CA SER A 959 38.46 10.35 31.66
C SER A 959 37.33 9.33 31.77
N GLN A 960 36.07 9.76 31.67
CA GLN A 960 34.92 8.86 31.70
C GLN A 960 34.93 7.88 30.53
N PHE A 961 35.41 8.28 29.35
CA PHE A 961 35.52 7.40 28.18
C PHE A 961 36.70 6.43 28.32
N THR A 962 37.82 6.87 28.91
CA THR A 962 38.94 5.95 29.20
C THR A 962 38.54 4.85 30.18
N ALA A 963 37.69 5.16 31.17
CA ALA A 963 37.12 4.16 32.07
C ALA A 963 36.22 3.13 31.36
N LEU A 964 35.63 3.49 30.21
CA LEU A 964 34.89 2.57 29.33
C LEU A 964 35.81 1.71 28.45
N GLY A 965 37.13 1.93 28.51
CA GLY A 965 38.12 1.25 27.68
C GLY A 965 38.30 1.85 26.29
N VAL A 966 37.96 3.13 26.11
CA VAL A 966 38.29 3.93 24.92
C VAL A 966 39.70 4.49 25.07
N ARG A 967 40.53 4.41 24.02
CA ARG A 967 41.86 5.03 24.04
C ARG A 967 41.80 6.46 23.52
N LEU A 968 42.46 7.38 24.21
CA LEU A 968 42.69 8.74 23.71
C LEU A 968 44.03 8.76 23.00
N CYS A 969 44.08 9.36 21.82
CA CYS A 969 45.26 9.34 20.97
C CYS A 969 45.55 10.73 20.38
N HIS A 970 46.82 10.97 20.06
CA HIS A 970 47.27 12.05 19.18
C HIS A 970 47.82 11.45 17.88
N VAL A 971 47.75 12.22 16.80
CA VAL A 971 48.41 11.85 15.54
C VAL A 971 49.90 12.16 15.64
N GLU A 972 50.77 11.25 15.18
CA GLU A 972 52.22 11.49 15.20
C GLU A 972 52.66 12.61 14.24
N GLN A 973 51.95 12.77 13.13
CA GLN A 973 52.26 13.72 12.06
C GLN A 973 50.99 14.46 11.64
N GLU A 974 51.14 15.73 11.26
CA GLU A 974 50.02 16.55 10.77
C GLU A 974 49.47 15.96 9.46
N LEU A 975 48.20 15.54 9.46
CA LEU A 975 47.56 14.94 8.29
C LEU A 975 47.19 16.04 7.29
N GLN A 976 47.61 15.87 6.03
CA GLN A 976 47.16 16.73 4.92
C GLN A 976 45.79 16.33 4.36
N LEU A 977 45.22 15.23 4.85
CA LEU A 977 43.95 14.67 4.39
C LEU A 977 42.86 14.91 5.43
N PRO A 978 41.63 15.26 5.02
CA PRO A 978 40.52 15.52 5.93
C PRO A 978 39.87 14.21 6.38
N ILE A 979 40.63 13.35 7.05
CA ILE A 979 40.18 12.05 7.56
C ILE A 979 39.28 12.28 8.78
N VAL A 980 38.08 11.69 8.76
CA VAL A 980 37.11 11.77 9.85
C VAL A 980 37.03 10.48 10.65
N ALA A 981 37.26 9.33 10.01
CA ALA A 981 37.29 8.02 10.67
C ALA A 981 38.10 6.98 9.88
N GLN A 982 38.66 6.00 10.59
CA GLN A 982 39.19 4.75 10.03
C GLN A 982 38.52 3.57 10.70
N VAL A 983 38.06 2.61 9.90
CA VAL A 983 37.41 1.38 10.35
C VAL A 983 38.30 0.21 9.96
N THR A 984 38.78 -0.54 10.95
CA THR A 984 39.69 -1.68 10.75
C THR A 984 38.90 -2.98 10.82
N PHE A 985 39.11 -3.84 9.83
CA PHE A 985 38.63 -5.21 9.75
C PHE A 985 39.82 -6.17 9.88
N ALA A 986 39.55 -7.47 9.99
CA ALA A 986 40.58 -8.50 10.07
C ALA A 986 41.56 -8.51 8.86
N ASP A 987 41.08 -8.11 7.67
CA ASP A 987 41.82 -8.21 6.40
C ASP A 987 42.07 -6.87 5.69
N ARG A 988 41.44 -5.78 6.12
CA ARG A 988 41.45 -4.48 5.42
C ARG A 988 41.14 -3.29 6.35
N VAL A 989 41.40 -2.08 5.86
CA VAL A 989 41.00 -0.83 6.53
C VAL A 989 40.17 0.00 5.58
N MET A 990 39.08 0.57 6.09
CA MET A 990 38.27 1.56 5.38
C MET A 990 38.53 2.94 5.97
N THR A 991 39.00 3.87 5.14
CA THR A 991 39.22 5.27 5.52
C THR A 991 38.06 6.12 5.02
N LEU A 992 37.48 6.92 5.92
CA LEU A 992 36.44 7.90 5.61
C LEU A 992 37.04 9.30 5.68
N ALA A 993 36.76 10.12 4.68
CA ALA A 993 37.19 11.52 4.60
C ALA A 993 36.03 12.43 4.24
N SER A 994 36.02 13.63 4.82
CA SER A 994 35.01 14.66 4.56
C SER A 994 35.57 16.03 4.98
N ARG A 995 35.17 17.10 4.28
CA ARG A 995 35.49 18.47 4.70
C ARG A 995 34.65 18.96 5.89
N SER A 996 33.67 18.17 6.32
CA SER A 996 32.86 18.48 7.48
C SER A 996 33.73 18.62 8.74
N GLN A 997 33.70 19.80 9.34
CA GLN A 997 34.24 20.00 10.70
C GLN A 997 33.16 19.77 11.75
N GLN A 998 31.89 20.06 11.43
CA GLN A 998 30.77 19.94 12.37
C GLN A 998 30.52 18.48 12.78
N ALA A 999 30.67 17.53 11.86
CA ALA A 999 30.45 16.11 12.13
C ALA A 999 31.54 15.46 13.00
N THR A 1000 32.67 16.14 13.16
CA THR A 1000 33.83 15.71 13.96
C THR A 1000 34.04 16.59 15.20
N ILE A 1001 33.13 17.54 15.49
CA ILE A 1001 33.07 18.23 16.77
C ILE A 1001 32.15 17.43 17.70
N PRO A 1002 32.63 16.94 18.87
CA PRO A 1002 31.79 16.23 19.83
C PRO A 1002 30.58 17.08 20.19
N GLY A 1003 29.38 16.56 19.92
CA GLY A 1003 28.16 17.33 20.11
C GLY A 1003 26.92 16.67 19.50
N PRO A 1004 25.77 17.40 19.45
CA PRO A 1004 24.53 16.90 18.87
C PRO A 1004 24.63 16.53 17.39
N GLU A 1005 25.60 17.12 16.68
CA GLU A 1005 25.83 16.98 15.24
C GLU A 1005 26.89 15.91 14.91
N TRP A 1006 27.38 15.20 15.93
CA TRP A 1006 28.42 14.18 15.77
C TRP A 1006 28.01 13.12 14.74
N HIS A 1007 28.90 12.87 13.78
CA HIS A 1007 28.71 11.93 12.68
C HIS A 1007 27.53 12.22 11.72
N LEU A 1008 26.86 13.37 11.84
CA LEU A 1008 25.92 13.86 10.83
C LEU A 1008 26.68 14.32 9.59
N ASN A 1009 25.98 14.76 8.55
CA ASN A 1009 26.64 15.08 7.30
C ASN A 1009 26.11 16.37 6.68
N ASP A 1010 26.95 17.39 6.70
CA ASP A 1010 26.80 18.70 6.07
C ASP A 1010 27.63 18.83 4.79
N GLU A 1011 28.59 17.92 4.55
CA GLU A 1011 29.51 17.95 3.41
C GLU A 1011 29.54 16.60 2.65
N LEU A 1012 30.36 16.47 1.62
CA LEU A 1012 30.53 15.20 0.92
C LEU A 1012 31.37 14.22 1.75
N VAL A 1013 30.99 12.93 1.78
CA VAL A 1013 31.78 11.85 2.41
C VAL A 1013 32.36 10.94 1.34
N VAL A 1014 33.66 10.69 1.44
CA VAL A 1014 34.41 9.78 0.56
C VAL A 1014 34.95 8.62 1.38
N ARG A 1015 34.92 7.43 0.79
CA ARG A 1015 35.54 6.23 1.36
C ARG A 1015 36.66 5.70 0.47
N SER A 1016 37.68 5.11 1.08
CA SER A 1016 38.80 4.44 0.41
C SER A 1016 39.17 3.16 1.17
N LEU A 1017 39.49 2.08 0.44
CA LEU A 1017 39.93 0.80 1.01
C LEU A 1017 41.45 0.55 0.83
N GLY A 1018 42.11 1.35 -0.02
CA GLY A 1018 43.55 1.24 -0.29
C GLY A 1018 44.43 2.15 0.56
N TYR A 1019 43.86 3.00 1.43
CA TYR A 1019 44.65 3.88 2.29
C TYR A 1019 45.10 3.16 3.57
N GLN A 1020 46.37 3.34 3.95
CA GLN A 1020 46.97 2.70 5.12
C GLN A 1020 46.48 3.27 6.46
N THR A 1021 46.57 2.47 7.52
CA THR A 1021 46.24 2.91 8.89
C THR A 1021 47.14 4.08 9.31
N VAL A 1022 46.55 5.11 9.91
CA VAL A 1022 47.30 6.24 10.48
C VAL A 1022 47.96 5.81 11.79
N GLU A 1023 49.25 6.15 11.95
CA GLU A 1023 49.99 5.90 13.19
C GLU A 1023 49.57 6.90 14.28
N LEU A 1024 49.32 6.39 15.49
CA LEU A 1024 48.77 7.14 16.62
C LEU A 1024 49.61 6.92 17.88
N ASN A 1025 49.78 7.98 18.67
CA ASN A 1025 50.37 7.94 19.99
C ASN A 1025 49.30 8.04 21.07
N GLU A 1026 49.33 7.17 22.08
CA GLU A 1026 48.38 7.20 23.19
C GLU A 1026 48.59 8.44 24.07
N PHE A 1027 47.50 9.13 24.38
CA PHE A 1027 47.45 10.25 25.31
C PHE A 1027 47.02 9.77 26.70
N ILE A 1028 47.94 9.85 27.66
CA ILE A 1028 47.68 9.45 29.05
C ILE A 1028 47.21 10.67 29.86
N LEU A 1029 46.03 10.55 30.47
CA LEU A 1029 45.45 11.62 31.28
C LEU A 1029 46.27 11.91 32.56
N PRO A 1030 46.37 13.17 33.01
CA PRO A 1030 47.04 13.52 34.26
C PRO A 1030 46.38 12.89 35.51
N ALA A 1031 47.18 12.42 36.47
CA ALA A 1031 46.71 11.68 37.65
C ALA A 1031 45.66 12.40 38.53
N LYS A 1032 45.59 13.74 38.51
CA LYS A 1032 44.55 14.51 39.22
C LYS A 1032 43.15 14.34 38.61
N ALA A 1033 43.04 14.17 37.29
CA ALA A 1033 41.76 14.00 36.61
C ALA A 1033 41.14 12.61 36.88
N ALA A 1034 41.98 11.59 37.09
CA ALA A 1034 41.56 10.22 37.38
C ALA A 1034 40.93 10.04 38.78
N ASN A 1035 41.37 10.83 39.79
CA ASN A 1035 40.87 10.73 41.17
C ASN A 1035 39.58 11.55 41.42
N ALA A 1036 39.15 12.42 40.49
CA ALA A 1036 37.94 13.21 40.64
C ALA A 1036 36.64 12.41 40.41
N VAL A 1037 36.73 11.25 39.76
CA VAL A 1037 35.58 10.39 39.39
C VAL A 1037 34.79 9.90 40.63
N GLU A 1038 35.41 9.82 41.81
CA GLU A 1038 34.74 9.34 43.03
C GLU A 1038 33.89 10.40 43.76
N ARG A 1039 33.99 11.70 43.41
CA ARG A 1039 33.30 12.81 44.13
C ARG A 1039 32.08 13.39 43.43
N VAL A 1040 31.80 12.98 42.19
CA VAL A 1040 30.68 13.48 41.39
C VAL A 1040 29.53 12.47 41.43
N LYS A 1041 28.32 12.93 41.76
CA LYS A 1041 27.12 12.10 41.74
C LYS A 1041 26.30 12.39 40.49
N ASP A 1042 25.98 11.34 39.74
CA ASP A 1042 25.06 11.39 38.60
C ASP A 1042 23.63 11.06 39.04
N ILE A 1043 22.69 11.96 38.77
CA ILE A 1043 21.27 11.86 39.15
C ILE A 1043 20.41 11.83 37.88
N GLN A 1044 19.73 10.71 37.65
CA GLN A 1044 18.86 10.53 36.48
C GLN A 1044 17.42 10.98 36.78
N ILE A 1045 16.94 11.98 36.02
CA ILE A 1045 15.62 12.59 36.20
C ILE A 1045 14.72 12.31 34.98
N HIS A 1046 13.71 11.46 35.17
CA HIS A 1046 12.69 11.18 34.17
C HIS A 1046 11.39 11.94 34.45
N LYS A 1047 10.45 11.34 35.19
CA LYS A 1047 9.11 11.89 35.49
C LYS A 1047 9.02 12.60 36.85
N GLN A 1048 10.08 12.56 37.65
CA GLN A 1048 10.10 13.05 39.04
C GLN A 1048 9.75 14.54 39.16
N LEU A 1049 10.02 15.33 38.11
CA LEU A 1049 9.73 16.78 38.11
C LEU A 1049 8.41 17.16 37.43
N ASN A 1050 7.63 16.18 36.93
CA ASN A 1050 6.34 16.44 36.29
C ASN A 1050 5.30 16.95 37.31
N GLY A 1051 4.36 17.76 36.85
CA GLY A 1051 3.28 18.34 37.67
C GLY A 1051 3.28 19.87 37.67
N PRO A 1052 2.57 20.52 38.60
CA PRO A 1052 2.41 21.98 38.59
C PRO A 1052 3.75 22.72 38.60
N LEU A 1053 3.88 23.76 37.75
CA LEU A 1053 5.09 24.59 37.66
C LEU A 1053 5.43 25.28 38.99
N SER A 1054 4.40 25.66 39.76
CA SER A 1054 4.56 26.30 41.07
C SER A 1054 5.39 25.51 42.08
N GLN A 1055 5.47 24.19 41.90
CA GLN A 1055 6.23 23.27 42.75
C GLN A 1055 7.48 22.70 42.05
N PHE A 1056 7.75 23.06 40.80
CA PHE A 1056 8.84 22.48 40.01
C PHE A 1056 10.21 22.67 40.66
N GLY A 1057 10.56 23.90 41.03
CA GLY A 1057 11.85 24.17 41.68
C GLY A 1057 12.03 23.45 43.02
N GLN A 1058 10.97 23.32 43.82
CA GLN A 1058 11.03 22.57 45.08
C GLN A 1058 11.29 21.08 44.81
N ARG A 1059 10.56 20.48 43.86
CA ARG A 1059 10.79 19.09 43.45
C ARG A 1059 12.21 18.87 42.93
N PHE A 1060 12.77 19.82 42.20
CA PHE A 1060 14.16 19.73 41.71
C PHE A 1060 15.16 19.60 42.86
N TRP A 1061 15.11 20.52 43.83
CA TRP A 1061 15.99 20.46 44.99
C TRP A 1061 15.74 19.25 45.88
N ASP A 1062 14.49 18.82 46.03
CA ASP A 1062 14.16 17.61 46.80
C ASP A 1062 14.76 16.35 46.17
N VAL A 1063 14.69 16.21 44.83
CA VAL A 1063 15.34 15.11 44.11
C VAL A 1063 16.85 15.14 44.31
N LEU A 1064 17.47 16.32 44.15
CA LEU A 1064 18.92 16.47 44.33
C LEU A 1064 19.37 16.11 45.76
N PHE A 1065 18.63 16.56 46.76
CA PHE A 1065 18.97 16.34 48.17
C PHE A 1065 18.69 14.93 48.68
N ASN A 1066 17.81 14.17 48.02
CA ASN A 1066 17.61 12.77 48.35
C ASN A 1066 18.79 11.91 47.91
N ASP A 1067 19.46 12.27 46.82
CA ASP A 1067 20.55 11.50 46.23
C ASP A 1067 21.96 12.03 46.56
N HIS A 1068 22.07 13.20 47.21
CA HIS A 1068 23.35 13.81 47.60
C HIS A 1068 23.30 14.47 49.00
N GLU A 1069 23.67 13.71 50.04
CA GLU A 1069 23.61 14.15 51.45
C GLU A 1069 24.49 15.37 51.75
N GLU A 1070 25.69 15.44 51.17
CA GLU A 1070 26.63 16.56 51.41
C GLU A 1070 26.09 17.89 50.87
N ALA A 1071 25.55 17.92 49.64
CA ALA A 1071 24.86 19.09 49.08
C ALA A 1071 23.64 19.50 49.92
N GLN A 1072 22.89 18.53 50.46
CA GLN A 1072 21.77 18.81 51.36
C GLN A 1072 22.24 19.46 52.67
N SER A 1073 23.33 18.95 53.26
CA SER A 1073 23.93 19.51 54.48
C SER A 1073 24.39 20.96 54.24
N LEU A 1074 25.08 21.20 53.13
CA LEU A 1074 25.60 22.51 52.75
C LEU A 1074 24.47 23.54 52.60
N MET A 1075 23.42 23.18 51.86
CA MET A 1075 22.26 24.05 51.64
C MET A 1075 21.45 24.34 52.92
N LYS A 1076 21.42 23.39 53.87
CA LYS A 1076 20.74 23.57 55.15
C LYS A 1076 21.52 24.47 56.10
N ASN A 1077 22.83 24.28 56.19
CA ASN A 1077 23.67 24.80 57.28
C ASN A 1077 24.40 26.10 56.94
N THR A 1078 24.68 26.36 55.65
CA THR A 1078 25.49 27.52 55.23
C THR A 1078 24.65 28.50 54.40
N ARG A 1079 24.97 29.80 54.46
CA ARG A 1079 24.35 30.82 53.59
C ARG A 1079 25.10 30.94 52.27
N ILE A 1080 24.40 31.43 51.24
CA ILE A 1080 24.90 31.54 49.86
C ILE A 1080 25.46 32.94 49.63
N THR A 1081 26.70 33.03 49.17
CA THR A 1081 27.41 34.26 48.79
C THR A 1081 27.43 34.50 47.29
N GLY A 1082 27.22 33.47 46.47
CA GLY A 1082 27.18 33.62 45.01
C GLY A 1082 26.35 32.54 44.33
N VAL A 1083 25.64 32.91 43.26
CA VAL A 1083 24.94 31.99 42.36
C VAL A 1083 25.31 32.37 40.93
N HIS A 1084 25.87 31.44 40.17
CA HIS A 1084 26.24 31.66 38.78
C HIS A 1084 25.65 30.56 37.90
N TYR A 1085 24.83 30.93 36.92
CA TYR A 1085 24.30 30.00 35.92
C TYR A 1085 24.83 30.34 34.54
N THR A 1086 25.31 29.34 33.80
CA THR A 1086 25.73 29.48 32.42
C THR A 1086 24.96 28.50 31.52
N ASP A 1087 24.33 29.02 30.47
CA ASP A 1087 23.57 28.23 29.49
C ASP A 1087 23.42 29.01 28.17
N ARG A 1088 24.11 28.54 27.13
CA ARG A 1088 24.10 29.19 25.81
C ARG A 1088 22.78 29.06 25.02
N TYR A 1089 21.79 28.35 25.56
CA TYR A 1089 20.50 28.11 24.89
C TYR A 1089 19.32 28.82 25.56
N LEU A 1090 19.60 29.68 26.53
CA LEU A 1090 18.58 30.34 27.33
C LEU A 1090 18.05 31.60 26.61
N GLN A 1091 17.11 31.41 25.67
CA GLN A 1091 16.55 32.50 24.82
C GLN A 1091 15.02 32.47 24.63
N ASN A 1092 14.28 31.64 25.38
CA ASN A 1092 12.81 31.62 25.31
C ASN A 1092 12.14 31.80 26.69
N PRO A 1093 10.89 32.33 26.72
CA PRO A 1093 10.17 32.60 27.96
C PRO A 1093 10.01 31.38 28.87
N VAL A 1094 9.75 30.21 28.30
CA VAL A 1094 9.55 28.95 29.06
C VAL A 1094 10.82 28.57 29.82
N ALA A 1095 11.98 28.64 29.18
CA ALA A 1095 13.26 28.30 29.80
C ALA A 1095 13.61 29.26 30.95
N LEU A 1096 13.36 30.57 30.79
CA LEU A 1096 13.52 31.56 31.86
C LEU A 1096 12.55 31.32 33.03
N ALA A 1097 11.31 30.91 32.75
CA ALA A 1097 10.33 30.57 33.78
C ALA A 1097 10.75 29.34 34.59
N LEU A 1098 11.27 28.31 33.93
CA LEU A 1098 11.79 27.10 34.58
C LEU A 1098 13.01 27.41 35.44
N LEU A 1099 14.02 28.11 34.89
CA LEU A 1099 15.20 28.51 35.66
C LEU A 1099 14.82 29.38 36.86
N GLY A 1100 13.97 30.38 36.65
CA GLY A 1100 13.46 31.24 37.73
C GLY A 1100 12.78 30.44 38.84
N SER A 1101 12.09 29.35 38.50
CA SER A 1101 11.49 28.48 39.51
C SER A 1101 12.52 27.64 40.29
N ILE A 1102 13.63 27.21 39.67
CA ILE A 1102 14.75 26.51 40.34
C ILE A 1102 15.51 27.46 41.27
N LEU A 1103 15.71 28.71 40.86
CA LEU A 1103 16.45 29.70 41.66
C LEU A 1103 15.60 30.28 42.81
N LYS A 1104 14.27 30.32 42.66
CA LYS A 1104 13.36 30.91 43.66
C LYS A 1104 13.50 30.33 45.08
N PRO A 1105 13.64 29.00 45.30
CA PRO A 1105 13.95 28.44 46.62
C PRO A 1105 15.25 28.97 47.26
N LEU A 1106 16.23 29.41 46.49
CA LEU A 1106 17.51 29.93 46.99
C LEU A 1106 17.35 31.32 47.64
N LYS A 1107 16.29 32.06 47.30
CA LYS A 1107 16.06 33.45 47.75
C LYS A 1107 16.20 33.66 49.25
N THR A 1108 15.71 32.72 50.06
CA THR A 1108 15.73 32.83 51.53
C THR A 1108 17.10 32.54 52.15
N LYS A 1109 18.06 32.04 51.35
CA LYS A 1109 19.40 31.62 51.77
C LYS A 1109 20.52 32.54 51.28
N LEU A 1110 20.22 33.43 50.34
CA LEU A 1110 21.16 34.46 49.85
C LEU A 1110 21.51 35.45 50.97
N THR A 1111 22.77 35.78 51.10
CA THR A 1111 23.22 36.90 51.96
C THR A 1111 22.83 38.25 51.33
N ASP A 1112 22.89 39.32 52.11
CA ASP A 1112 22.54 40.67 51.64
C ASP A 1112 23.46 41.15 50.50
N GLY A 1113 24.71 40.67 50.45
CA GLY A 1113 25.70 40.95 49.40
C GLY A 1113 25.89 39.84 48.38
N ALA A 1114 25.01 38.82 48.33
CA ALA A 1114 25.20 37.70 47.41
C ALA A 1114 25.02 38.10 45.95
N GLU A 1115 26.01 37.76 45.13
CA GLU A 1115 26.01 37.98 43.68
C GLU A 1115 25.19 36.90 42.97
N VAL A 1116 24.34 37.30 42.01
CA VAL A 1116 23.59 36.36 41.16
C VAL A 1116 23.85 36.73 39.72
N ALA A 1117 24.60 35.88 39.02
CA ALA A 1117 25.04 36.11 37.65
C ALA A 1117 24.51 35.04 36.71
N LEU A 1118 24.19 35.45 35.48
CA LEU A 1118 23.63 34.64 34.42
C LEU A 1118 24.38 34.89 33.11
N ASP A 1119 25.00 33.86 32.56
CA ASP A 1119 25.71 33.92 31.29
C ASP A 1119 24.94 33.13 30.22
N THR A 1120 24.64 33.78 29.09
CA THR A 1120 23.92 33.17 27.96
C THR A 1120 24.44 33.69 26.62
N LEU A 1121 24.03 33.04 25.54
CA LEU A 1121 24.30 33.46 24.16
C LEU A 1121 22.98 33.88 23.52
N PHE A 1122 22.96 35.02 22.85
CA PHE A 1122 21.80 35.42 22.05
C PHE A 1122 22.08 35.14 20.57
N LYS A 1123 21.20 34.35 19.93
CA LYS A 1123 21.26 34.12 18.48
C LYS A 1123 20.11 34.83 17.79
N ASP A 1124 20.42 35.72 16.86
CA ASP A 1124 19.41 36.38 16.04
C ASP A 1124 18.52 35.37 15.30
N LYS A 1125 17.25 35.74 15.13
CA LYS A 1125 16.23 34.92 14.46
C LYS A 1125 15.63 35.67 13.28
N ASP A 1126 15.49 35.00 12.14
CA ASP A 1126 14.97 35.60 10.92
C ASP A 1126 13.46 35.88 10.95
N ARG A 1127 12.71 35.29 11.88
CA ARG A 1127 11.25 35.38 11.96
C ARG A 1127 10.74 35.47 13.41
N PRO A 1128 9.65 36.23 13.66
CA PRO A 1128 9.07 36.36 14.99
C PRO A 1128 8.36 35.08 15.42
N GLY A 1129 8.64 34.65 16.65
CA GLY A 1129 7.87 33.61 17.32
C GLY A 1129 6.42 34.03 17.56
N ASN A 1130 5.52 33.06 17.67
CA ASN A 1130 4.13 33.27 18.09
C ASN A 1130 3.67 32.33 19.23
N ARG A 1131 4.61 31.66 19.91
CA ARG A 1131 4.34 30.70 21.00
C ARG A 1131 5.35 30.88 22.13
N PRO A 1132 5.00 30.61 23.41
CA PRO A 1132 5.88 30.87 24.56
C PRO A 1132 7.23 30.13 24.55
N PHE A 1133 7.36 29.06 23.76
CA PHE A 1133 8.60 28.27 23.63
C PHE A 1133 9.43 28.66 22.41
N HIS A 1134 9.02 29.68 21.65
CA HIS A 1134 9.86 30.27 20.61
C HIS A 1134 10.83 31.29 21.22
N ASP A 1135 11.97 31.50 20.57
CA ASP A 1135 13.00 32.43 21.02
C ASP A 1135 12.65 33.89 20.67
N TRP A 1136 13.18 34.84 21.46
CA TRP A 1136 13.09 36.26 21.15
C TRP A 1136 13.92 36.62 19.90
N MET A 1137 13.44 37.60 19.12
CA MET A 1137 14.18 38.21 18.01
C MET A 1137 15.06 39.38 18.44
N SER A 1138 14.65 40.11 19.48
CA SER A 1138 15.33 41.32 19.97
C SER A 1138 16.11 40.97 21.24
N ILE A 1139 17.41 41.20 21.22
CA ILE A 1139 18.27 41.05 22.41
C ILE A 1139 17.81 41.98 23.54
N ALA A 1140 17.35 43.19 23.20
CA ALA A 1140 16.86 44.17 24.17
C ALA A 1140 15.58 43.69 24.87
N ASP A 1141 14.63 43.10 24.12
CA ASP A 1141 13.37 42.60 24.69
C ASP A 1141 13.64 41.37 25.59
N PHE A 1142 14.58 40.51 25.17
CA PHE A 1142 15.03 39.38 25.97
C PHE A 1142 15.68 39.83 27.28
N GLN A 1143 16.62 40.78 27.22
CA GLN A 1143 17.30 41.32 28.40
C GLN A 1143 16.31 41.97 29.37
N ASP A 1144 15.43 42.84 28.85
CA ASP A 1144 14.42 43.53 29.68
C ASP A 1144 13.44 42.54 30.32
N PHE A 1145 13.00 41.51 29.58
CA PHE A 1145 12.17 40.45 30.14
C PHE A 1145 12.91 39.67 31.22
N ALA A 1146 14.15 39.23 30.96
CA ALA A 1146 14.94 38.43 31.89
C ALA A 1146 15.21 39.20 33.19
N ASP A 1147 15.67 40.44 33.09
CA ASP A 1147 15.97 41.31 34.24
C ASP A 1147 14.73 41.49 35.13
N GLN A 1148 13.59 41.86 34.55
CA GLN A 1148 12.35 42.06 35.30
C GLN A 1148 11.81 40.74 35.88
N TRP A 1149 11.90 39.64 35.13
CA TRP A 1149 11.42 38.33 35.58
C TRP A 1149 12.21 37.78 36.77
N PHE A 1150 13.55 37.82 36.70
CA PHE A 1150 14.40 37.37 37.79
C PHE A 1150 14.39 38.34 38.97
N ALA A 1151 14.30 39.65 38.74
CA ALA A 1151 14.11 40.62 39.82
C ALA A 1151 12.84 40.33 40.61
N ALA A 1152 11.74 39.99 39.92
CA ALA A 1152 10.50 39.58 40.57
C ALA A 1152 10.63 38.23 41.31
N ALA A 1153 11.32 37.25 40.72
CA ALA A 1153 11.49 35.91 41.31
C ALA A 1153 12.39 35.91 42.56
N LEU A 1154 13.53 36.60 42.49
CA LEU A 1154 14.58 36.61 43.52
C LEU A 1154 14.50 37.81 44.47
N GLY A 1155 13.76 38.87 44.10
CA GLY A 1155 13.65 40.10 44.90
C GLY A 1155 14.90 40.99 44.85
N ARG A 1156 15.80 40.77 43.89
CA ARG A 1156 17.01 41.56 43.62
C ARG A 1156 17.37 41.44 42.13
N PRO A 1157 18.03 42.45 41.53
CA PRO A 1157 18.52 42.34 40.16
C PRO A 1157 19.58 41.24 40.03
N ILE A 1158 19.73 40.70 38.83
CA ILE A 1158 20.79 39.75 38.47
C ILE A 1158 21.78 40.44 37.53
N GLU A 1159 23.01 39.94 37.46
CA GLU A 1159 23.99 40.33 36.45
C GLU A 1159 23.84 39.41 35.23
N LEU A 1160 23.28 39.93 34.13
CA LEU A 1160 23.08 39.17 32.89
C LEU A 1160 24.17 39.51 31.88
N THR A 1161 25.04 38.53 31.58
CA THR A 1161 26.03 38.61 30.49
C THR A 1161 25.49 37.89 29.26
N VAL A 1162 25.36 38.60 28.15
CA VAL A 1162 24.94 38.03 26.87
C VAL A 1162 26.11 38.07 25.90
N PHE A 1163 26.60 36.90 25.51
CA PHE A 1163 27.68 36.75 24.53
C PHE A 1163 27.13 36.78 23.11
N ASP A 1164 27.98 37.20 22.16
CA ASP A 1164 27.66 37.26 20.73
C ASP A 1164 28.17 36.03 19.94
N SER A 1165 29.11 35.27 20.53
CA SER A 1165 29.77 34.14 19.88
C SER A 1165 29.70 32.88 20.73
N PRO A 1166 29.39 31.70 20.15
CA PRO A 1166 29.49 30.42 20.83
C PRO A 1166 30.89 30.09 21.36
N ARG A 1167 31.94 30.78 20.89
CA ARG A 1167 33.32 30.55 21.36
C ARG A 1167 33.63 31.22 22.69
N ASP A 1168 32.85 32.23 23.06
CA ASP A 1168 33.09 33.04 24.25
C ASP A 1168 32.33 32.52 25.48
N ILE A 1169 31.48 31.50 25.28
CA ILE A 1169 30.71 30.84 26.34
C ILE A 1169 30.82 29.31 26.21
N PRO A 1170 31.18 28.58 27.28
CA PRO A 1170 31.25 27.13 27.24
C PRO A 1170 29.91 26.45 26.90
N HIS A 1171 29.97 25.27 26.27
CA HIS A 1171 28.76 24.51 25.94
C HIS A 1171 28.03 23.93 27.18
N HIS A 1172 28.76 23.63 28.25
CA HIS A 1172 28.19 22.98 29.43
C HIS A 1172 27.19 23.89 30.16
N ARG A 1173 26.02 23.34 30.50
CA ARG A 1173 24.97 24.07 31.21
C ARG A 1173 25.16 23.85 32.70
N LYS A 1174 25.52 24.90 33.44
CA LYS A 1174 26.06 24.74 34.80
C LYS A 1174 25.51 25.79 35.75
N LEU A 1175 25.02 25.34 36.90
CA LEU A 1175 24.67 26.15 38.06
C LEU A 1175 25.76 25.97 39.13
N THR A 1176 26.37 27.07 39.55
CA THR A 1176 27.37 27.11 40.61
C THR A 1176 26.81 27.90 41.79
N VAL A 1177 26.87 27.33 42.98
CA VAL A 1177 26.43 27.97 44.23
C VAL A 1177 27.61 28.03 45.18
N THR A 1178 28.01 29.23 45.55
CA THR A 1178 29.14 29.51 46.46
C THR A 1178 28.61 29.84 47.84
N PHE A 1179 29.21 29.23 48.86
CA PHE A 1179 28.78 29.35 50.26
C PHE A 1179 29.77 30.18 51.10
N GLU A 1180 29.32 30.67 52.25
CA GLU A 1180 30.14 31.50 53.18
C GLU A 1180 31.40 30.79 53.71
N ASP A 1181 31.40 29.45 53.78
CA ASP A 1181 32.54 28.64 54.22
C ASP A 1181 33.59 28.38 53.11
N GLY A 1182 33.37 28.96 51.92
CA GLY A 1182 34.26 28.81 50.76
C GLY A 1182 34.04 27.52 49.97
N GLN A 1183 33.09 26.67 50.36
CA GLN A 1183 32.71 25.51 49.56
C GLN A 1183 31.84 25.91 48.37
N VAL A 1184 31.92 25.12 47.31
CA VAL A 1184 31.20 25.37 46.05
C VAL A 1184 30.41 24.13 45.66
N LEU A 1185 29.10 24.30 45.44
CA LEU A 1185 28.23 23.29 44.85
C LEU A 1185 28.12 23.56 43.34
N LYS A 1186 28.57 22.63 42.52
CA LYS A 1186 28.40 22.64 41.07
C LYS A 1186 27.31 21.65 40.66
N ILE A 1187 26.36 22.11 39.85
CA ILE A 1187 25.30 21.31 39.27
C ILE A 1187 25.39 21.47 37.75
N ARG A 1188 25.67 20.40 37.01
CA ARG A 1188 25.68 20.40 35.54
C ARG A 1188 24.43 19.70 35.02
N PHE A 1189 23.84 20.27 33.98
CA PHE A 1189 22.65 19.75 33.32
C PHE A 1189 23.03 19.23 31.94
N ASP A 1190 22.59 18.02 31.60
CA ASP A 1190 22.70 17.47 30.23
C ASP A 1190 21.99 18.40 29.22
N GLN A 1191 20.69 18.64 29.40
CA GLN A 1191 19.88 19.44 28.47
C GLN A 1191 19.46 20.82 28.99
N GLY A 1192 19.88 21.19 30.20
CA GLY A 1192 19.47 22.43 30.87
C GLY A 1192 17.95 22.54 30.98
N MET A 1193 17.42 23.74 30.78
CA MET A 1193 15.98 23.99 30.89
C MET A 1193 15.17 23.49 29.68
N GLY A 1194 15.82 23.03 28.61
CA GLY A 1194 15.16 22.59 27.37
C GLY A 1194 14.49 21.20 27.45
N TYR A 1195 14.88 20.37 28.43
CA TYR A 1195 14.29 19.03 28.61
C TYR A 1195 12.85 19.07 29.16
N TRP A 1196 12.46 20.16 29.82
CA TRP A 1196 11.12 20.29 30.36
C TRP A 1196 10.27 21.22 29.50
N ARG A 1197 9.01 20.83 29.27
CA ARG A 1197 8.00 21.67 28.64
C ARG A 1197 6.94 22.06 29.65
N ILE A 1198 6.34 23.23 29.45
CA ILE A 1198 5.14 23.64 30.19
C ILE A 1198 3.93 23.40 29.29
N ASN A 1199 3.07 22.47 29.68
CA ASN A 1199 1.76 22.27 29.05
C ASN A 1199 0.83 23.39 29.53
N PHE A 1200 0.57 24.33 28.63
CA PHE A 1200 -0.37 25.40 28.87
C PHE A 1200 -1.79 25.04 28.42
N ALA A 1201 -2.80 25.67 29.01
CA ALA A 1201 -4.17 25.65 28.48
C ALA A 1201 -4.21 26.31 27.08
N SER A 1202 -5.16 25.90 26.23
CA SER A 1202 -5.24 26.34 24.82
C SER A 1202 -5.26 27.85 24.63
N GLN A 1203 -5.80 28.60 25.59
CA GLN A 1203 -5.85 30.08 25.59
C GLN A 1203 -4.46 30.75 25.66
N TRP A 1204 -3.44 30.04 26.16
CA TRP A 1204 -2.07 30.53 26.33
C TRP A 1204 -1.11 30.03 25.25
N HIS A 1205 -1.59 29.25 24.27
CA HIS A 1205 -0.75 28.74 23.17
C HIS A 1205 -0.18 29.86 22.30
N TYR A 1206 -0.90 30.98 22.17
CA TYR A 1206 -0.47 32.14 21.39
C TYR A 1206 0.25 33.16 22.28
N PHE A 1207 1.51 33.47 21.94
CA PHE A 1207 2.34 34.46 22.63
C PHE A 1207 2.91 35.42 21.58
N ASP A 1208 2.56 36.70 21.67
CA ASP A 1208 2.95 37.69 20.68
C ASP A 1208 4.23 38.38 21.12
N PHE A 1209 5.32 38.15 20.41
CA PHE A 1209 6.62 38.76 20.72
C PHE A 1209 6.71 40.21 20.26
N ARG A 1210 5.65 40.77 19.65
CA ARG A 1210 5.56 42.19 19.27
C ARG A 1210 4.88 43.03 20.34
N ASP A 1211 4.27 42.40 21.33
CA ASP A 1211 3.71 43.09 22.50
C ASP A 1211 4.86 43.70 23.31
N ASP A 1212 4.60 44.80 24.01
CA ASP A 1212 5.57 45.39 24.95
C ASP A 1212 5.93 44.38 26.06
N VAL A 1213 7.19 44.40 26.51
CA VAL A 1213 7.75 43.45 27.47
C VAL A 1213 6.91 43.37 28.76
N SER A 1214 6.30 44.48 29.19
CA SER A 1214 5.40 44.49 30.36
C SER A 1214 4.16 43.61 30.17
N PHE A 1215 3.58 43.59 28.96
CA PHE A 1215 2.45 42.71 28.62
C PHE A 1215 2.91 41.27 28.48
N GLN A 1216 4.07 41.03 27.87
CA GLN A 1216 4.68 39.70 27.79
C GLN A 1216 4.88 39.10 29.19
N LEU A 1217 5.41 39.88 30.14
CA LEU A 1217 5.62 39.48 31.54
C LEU A 1217 4.31 39.12 32.25
N VAL A 1218 3.27 39.97 32.15
CA VAL A 1218 1.96 39.70 32.77
C VAL A 1218 1.33 38.43 32.21
N LYS A 1219 1.38 38.27 30.88
CA LYS A 1219 0.82 37.11 30.18
C LYS A 1219 1.56 35.83 30.56
N MET A 1220 2.89 35.86 30.60
CA MET A 1220 3.69 34.71 31.05
C MET A 1220 3.43 34.38 32.52
N ALA A 1221 3.34 35.38 33.40
CA ALA A 1221 3.04 35.18 34.81
C ALA A 1221 1.66 34.55 35.05
N GLN A 1222 0.65 34.90 34.23
CA GLN A 1222 -0.67 34.27 34.27
C GLN A 1222 -0.62 32.83 33.75
N ALA A 1223 0.00 32.61 32.58
CA ALA A 1223 0.14 31.28 31.98
C ALA A 1223 0.88 30.30 32.92
N CYS A 1224 1.92 30.76 33.62
CA CYS A 1224 2.68 29.99 34.59
C CYS A 1224 1.88 29.54 35.83
N LYS A 1225 0.76 30.22 36.18
CA LYS A 1225 -0.10 29.78 37.32
C LYS A 1225 -0.88 28.51 37.00
N GLU A 1226 -1.21 28.31 35.72
CA GLU A 1226 -2.01 27.18 35.22
C GLU A 1226 -1.15 26.12 34.51
N GLY A 1227 0.15 26.38 34.34
CA GLY A 1227 1.07 25.52 33.61
C GLY A 1227 1.46 24.25 34.38
N ASN A 1228 1.40 23.10 33.71
CA ASN A 1228 1.93 21.84 34.20
C ASN A 1228 3.21 21.48 33.46
N VAL A 1229 4.29 21.25 34.21
CA VAL A 1229 5.55 20.77 33.66
C VAL A 1229 5.44 19.29 33.32
N ALA A 1230 5.93 18.94 32.14
CA ALA A 1230 6.16 17.56 31.71
C ALA A 1230 7.55 17.47 31.06
N ASN A 1231 8.20 16.32 31.13
CA ASN A 1231 9.35 16.03 30.28
C ASN A 1231 8.96 16.13 28.80
N SER A 1232 9.88 16.66 27.98
CA SER A 1232 9.69 16.87 26.54
C SER A 1232 9.80 15.56 25.75
N GLU A 1233 10.59 14.59 26.24
CA GLU A 1233 10.80 13.27 25.63
C GLU A 1233 10.28 12.13 26.54
N GLU A 1234 9.30 11.34 26.09
CA GLU A 1234 8.71 10.24 26.88
C GLU A 1234 9.59 8.98 27.01
N SER A 1235 10.77 8.97 26.38
CA SER A 1235 11.54 7.74 26.15
C SER A 1235 12.79 7.54 27.02
N TRP A 1236 13.25 8.54 27.79
CA TRP A 1236 14.46 8.42 28.62
C TRP A 1236 14.55 9.53 29.69
N ALA A 1237 15.51 9.44 30.61
CA ALA A 1237 15.75 10.35 31.73
C ALA A 1237 16.89 11.34 31.42
N THR A 1238 16.79 12.61 31.85
CA THR A 1238 17.92 13.55 31.73
C THR A 1238 18.90 13.40 32.89
N ASP A 1239 20.20 13.51 32.62
CA ASP A 1239 21.24 13.38 33.64
C ASP A 1239 21.59 14.76 34.25
N VAL A 1240 21.71 14.80 35.57
CA VAL A 1240 22.15 15.97 36.35
C VAL A 1240 23.32 15.58 37.22
N LEU A 1241 24.50 16.15 36.93
CA LEU A 1241 25.71 15.88 37.69
C LEU A 1241 25.86 16.88 38.83
N VAL A 1242 26.17 16.39 40.02
CA VAL A 1242 26.30 17.19 41.23
C VAL A 1242 27.65 16.93 41.87
N GLU A 1243 28.36 18.02 42.19
CA GLU A 1243 29.70 17.98 42.79
C GLU A 1243 29.81 19.04 43.89
N VAL A 1244 30.33 18.64 45.06
CA VAL A 1244 30.73 19.56 46.13
C VAL A 1244 32.25 19.65 46.15
N ILE A 1245 32.76 20.87 45.99
CA ILE A 1245 34.19 21.17 46.00
C ILE A 1245 34.53 21.85 47.34
N ALA A 1246 35.39 21.19 48.12
CA ALA A 1246 36.06 21.81 49.25
C ALA A 1246 37.19 22.73 48.74
N SER A 1247 37.37 23.88 49.39
CA SER A 1247 38.42 24.86 49.06
C SER A 1247 39.83 24.31 49.18
#